data_AF-A0A8J7T952-F1
#
_entry.id   AF-A0A8J7T952-F1
#
_cell.length_a   1.000
_cell.length_b   1.000
_cell.length_c   1.000
_cell.angle_alpha   90.00
_cell.angle_beta   90.00
_cell.angle_gamma   90.00
#
_symmetry.space_group_name_H-M   'P 1'
#
loop_
_entity.id
_entity.type
_entity.pdbx_description
1 polymer ?
#
loop_
_entity_poly.entity_id
_entity_poly.type
_entity_poly.pdbx_seq_one_letter_code
_entity_poly.pdbx_strand_id
1 'polypeptide(L)'
;MLQAGSVQLLCLTASSGVPLFCRGATRPLPFSIIGSLNGVHMFGGGQGTVLSGCVTDRGGRVLWRVFHDTVVLIAVSSQESGAVSELRLRRLLENSWNAMVLVLGLDELASARNVERLKRDLRSCYRLIDAFLEGEWDGMGDLMHCADCVVPLQPALLQEGSPTVPHRLLCFQLLPGLDVCVLCGPSPSLQKAESELVVQFWSPVIDTLHGCLALRDRGLPSSVTLQHGILGLLLINRESRRAISTVHLWAGAPADVPLPARRRELLRALYTLAITRYFLAEDAQEEQRSGDGLVEDFPAGFSHQPVQFYLATDECKCFALQTPQHQLYLLTSAVPSQHKWECAIEIKCERCGLTEKKMTENCVTPHRGKVLTMDTMNPNIKRVEYAVRGPIVQRAVELERELREGAKKPFSEVIKANIGDAHAMGQKPITFLRQVLALCSYPDLLNEDHFPDDAKLRARRILQACGGGSIGAYSTSQGLECVRQDVARYIERRDGGIRSDPSNIYLSTGASDAIVTMLKLLVSGEGSTRTGVMISIPQYPLYSAALAELGAVQINYYLNEEQCWSLDVSELRQALTAARKHCRPRALCIINPGNPTGQVQSKKCIEDVIRFAAEERLFLMADEVYQDNIYAEGCEFHSFKKVLFEMGPEFSNTVELASFHSTSKCYMGECGFRGGYMEVINLDPAVKAQLLKLVSVRLCPPVPGQALMDLVVNPPQEGEPSHPQFIKERTAVLSSLAERARLVEQLLNSIPGISCNPVQGAMSAALCCPTISHSALPLQARGQAPDMFYCLRLLEETGICLVPGSGFGQKDGTYHFRMTILPPTEKLEVLLSKLKEFHQRFTHEYS
;
A
#
# COMPACT_ATOMS: atom_id res chain seq x y z
N MET A 1 -51.44 15.94 -9.44
CA MET A 1 -51.45 16.10 -7.97
C MET A 1 -50.53 17.24 -7.54
N LEU A 2 -49.36 17.38 -8.16
CA LEU A 2 -48.56 18.60 -8.07
C LEU A 2 -49.15 19.71 -8.95
N GLN A 3 -49.01 20.97 -8.53
CA GLN A 3 -49.24 22.14 -9.41
C GLN A 3 -48.20 22.12 -10.54
N ALA A 4 -48.53 22.66 -11.72
CA ALA A 4 -47.59 22.75 -12.84
C ALA A 4 -46.33 23.52 -12.40
N GLY A 5 -45.14 23.00 -12.71
CA GLY A 5 -43.85 23.60 -12.36
C GLY A 5 -43.38 23.41 -10.92
N SER A 6 -44.13 22.73 -10.04
CA SER A 6 -43.72 22.51 -8.64
C SER A 6 -42.84 21.27 -8.45
N VAL A 7 -41.85 21.37 -7.56
CA VAL A 7 -41.00 20.26 -7.09
C VAL A 7 -41.36 19.92 -5.65
N GLN A 8 -41.39 18.63 -5.33
CA GLN A 8 -41.61 18.12 -3.99
C GLN A 8 -40.47 17.22 -3.57
N LEU A 9 -39.92 17.50 -2.39
CA LEU A 9 -38.83 16.75 -1.78
C LEU A 9 -39.35 15.93 -0.59
N LEU A 10 -39.02 14.64 -0.59
CA LEU A 10 -39.32 13.70 0.48
C LEU A 10 -38.02 13.20 1.10
N CYS A 11 -38.01 13.04 2.41
CA CYS A 11 -36.91 12.43 3.15
C CYS A 11 -37.45 11.29 3.99
N LEU A 12 -36.94 10.08 3.77
CA LEU A 12 -37.38 8.84 4.42
C LEU A 12 -36.19 8.16 5.08
N THR A 13 -36.43 7.35 6.12
CA THR A 13 -35.41 6.40 6.60
C THR A 13 -35.20 5.29 5.58
N ALA A 14 -33.94 4.94 5.28
CA ALA A 14 -33.62 3.95 4.26
C ALA A 14 -34.08 2.52 4.62
N SER A 15 -34.00 2.15 5.90
CA SER A 15 -34.33 0.81 6.38
C SER A 15 -35.83 0.56 6.58
N SER A 16 -36.59 1.59 6.99
CA SER A 16 -37.99 1.46 7.38
C SER A 16 -38.97 2.29 6.55
N GLY A 17 -38.50 3.17 5.68
CA GLY A 17 -39.35 4.03 4.84
C GLY A 17 -40.15 5.07 5.63
N VAL A 18 -39.80 5.31 6.90
CA VAL A 18 -40.52 6.24 7.78
C VAL A 18 -40.25 7.68 7.29
N PRO A 19 -41.29 8.48 7.01
CA PRO A 19 -41.09 9.85 6.58
C PRO A 19 -40.47 10.71 7.67
N LEU A 20 -39.31 11.31 7.37
CA LEU A 20 -38.64 12.31 8.21
C LEU A 20 -39.20 13.71 7.91
N PHE A 21 -39.35 14.08 6.63
CA PHE A 21 -40.04 15.31 6.20
C PHE A 21 -40.53 15.25 4.75
N CYS A 22 -41.44 16.18 4.41
CA CYS A 22 -41.91 16.46 3.06
C CYS A 22 -42.00 17.99 2.86
N ARG A 23 -41.41 18.51 1.78
CA ARG A 23 -41.27 19.97 1.51
C ARG A 23 -41.49 20.29 0.02
N GLY A 24 -41.84 21.54 -0.31
CA GLY A 24 -41.89 22.06 -1.69
C GLY A 24 -43.29 22.40 -2.21
N ALA A 25 -44.13 21.39 -2.48
CA ALA A 25 -45.46 21.63 -3.04
C ALA A 25 -46.46 22.18 -2.01
N THR A 26 -47.42 23.00 -2.47
CA THR A 26 -48.49 23.59 -1.65
C THR A 26 -49.39 22.58 -0.93
N ARG A 27 -49.35 21.29 -1.34
CA ARG A 27 -50.01 20.18 -0.64
C ARG A 27 -49.05 19.00 -0.42
N PRO A 28 -48.98 18.43 0.81
CA PRO A 28 -48.18 17.23 1.07
C PRO A 28 -48.74 16.02 0.31
N LEU A 29 -47.87 15.10 -0.09
CA LEU A 29 -48.31 13.85 -0.73
C LEU A 29 -49.06 12.98 0.27
N PRO A 30 -50.14 12.30 -0.15
CA PRO A 30 -50.78 11.27 0.65
C PRO A 30 -49.77 10.19 1.08
N PHE A 31 -49.91 9.69 2.31
CA PHE A 31 -49.03 8.64 2.86
C PHE A 31 -48.98 7.39 1.97
N SER A 32 -50.09 7.06 1.28
CA SER A 32 -50.14 5.97 0.31
C SER A 32 -49.17 6.16 -0.86
N ILE A 33 -49.02 7.39 -1.37
CA ILE A 33 -48.09 7.69 -2.47
C ILE A 33 -46.65 7.61 -1.98
N ILE A 34 -46.36 8.14 -0.78
CA ILE A 34 -45.04 8.05 -0.17
C ILE A 34 -44.63 6.58 0.02
N GLY A 35 -45.56 5.75 0.51
CA GLY A 35 -45.38 4.31 0.64
C GLY A 35 -45.10 3.62 -0.70
N SER A 36 -45.82 3.98 -1.77
CA SER A 36 -45.56 3.44 -3.12
C SER A 36 -44.20 3.84 -3.67
N LEU A 37 -43.80 5.11 -3.52
CA LEU A 37 -42.49 5.59 -3.97
C LEU A 37 -41.34 4.90 -3.24
N ASN A 38 -41.50 4.65 -1.94
CA ASN A 38 -40.54 3.86 -1.15
C ASN A 38 -40.55 2.38 -1.57
N GLY A 39 -41.73 1.79 -1.82
CA GLY A 39 -41.87 0.41 -2.26
C GLY A 39 -41.17 0.13 -3.59
N VAL A 40 -41.26 1.05 -4.55
CA VAL A 40 -40.53 0.95 -5.83
C VAL A 40 -39.01 0.94 -5.61
N HIS A 41 -38.52 1.80 -4.73
CA HIS A 41 -37.09 1.84 -4.38
C HIS A 41 -36.63 0.54 -3.71
N MET A 42 -37.38 0.05 -2.70
CA MET A 42 -37.08 -1.20 -1.99
C MET A 42 -37.14 -2.43 -2.90
N PHE A 43 -38.08 -2.46 -3.86
CA PHE A 43 -38.17 -3.54 -4.83
C PHE A 43 -36.91 -3.61 -5.71
N GLY A 44 -36.43 -2.46 -6.20
CA GLY A 44 -35.16 -2.39 -6.94
C GLY A 44 -33.97 -2.86 -6.10
N GLY A 45 -33.89 -2.41 -4.84
CA GLY A 45 -32.87 -2.84 -3.89
C GLY A 45 -32.87 -4.35 -3.63
N GLY A 46 -34.04 -4.97 -3.47
CA GLY A 46 -34.18 -6.42 -3.30
C GLY A 46 -33.73 -7.25 -4.51
N GLN A 47 -33.61 -6.63 -5.69
CA GLN A 47 -33.11 -7.24 -6.92
C GLN A 47 -31.65 -6.85 -7.24
N GLY A 48 -30.96 -6.17 -6.33
CA GLY A 48 -29.58 -5.71 -6.53
C GLY A 48 -29.44 -4.56 -7.54
N THR A 49 -30.51 -3.80 -7.78
CA THR A 49 -30.54 -2.69 -8.75
C THR A 49 -30.74 -1.34 -8.08
N VAL A 50 -29.97 -0.32 -8.49
CA VAL A 50 -30.06 1.04 -7.96
C VAL A 50 -30.92 1.90 -8.88
N LEU A 51 -32.11 2.25 -8.40
CA LEU A 51 -33.02 3.17 -9.09
C LEU A 51 -32.52 4.62 -8.93
N SER A 52 -32.06 5.23 -10.03
CA SER A 52 -31.59 6.62 -10.03
C SER A 52 -32.67 7.63 -10.41
N GLY A 53 -33.64 7.22 -11.24
CA GLY A 53 -34.73 8.08 -11.66
C GLY A 53 -35.70 7.41 -12.63
N CYS A 54 -36.88 8.00 -12.78
CA CYS A 54 -37.84 7.63 -13.81
C CYS A 54 -38.62 8.84 -14.33
N VAL A 55 -39.24 8.66 -15.50
CA VAL A 55 -40.15 9.62 -16.11
C VAL A 55 -41.53 9.00 -16.11
N THR A 56 -42.54 9.74 -15.68
CA THR A 56 -43.93 9.28 -15.72
C THR A 56 -44.49 9.38 -17.14
N ASP A 57 -45.55 8.64 -17.40
CA ASP A 57 -46.36 8.69 -18.63
C ASP A 57 -46.80 10.13 -19.01
N ARG A 58 -46.97 11.00 -18.01
CA ARG A 58 -47.32 12.42 -18.16
C ARG A 58 -46.11 13.37 -18.08
N GLY A 59 -44.90 12.88 -18.32
CA GLY A 59 -43.69 13.69 -18.43
C GLY A 59 -43.15 14.28 -17.11
N GLY A 60 -43.68 13.88 -15.96
CA GLY A 60 -43.12 14.22 -14.65
C GLY A 60 -41.87 13.39 -14.36
N ARG A 61 -40.95 13.90 -13.54
CA ARG A 61 -39.71 13.18 -13.18
C ARG A 61 -39.68 12.86 -11.70
N VAL A 62 -39.21 11.64 -11.38
CA VAL A 62 -38.93 11.20 -10.02
C VAL A 62 -37.49 10.75 -9.93
N LEU A 63 -36.75 11.25 -8.93
CA LEU A 63 -35.36 10.85 -8.66
C LEU A 63 -35.24 10.34 -7.22
N TRP A 64 -34.44 9.30 -7.03
CA TRP A 64 -34.10 8.73 -5.72
C TRP A 64 -32.60 8.83 -5.48
N ARG A 65 -32.20 9.08 -4.23
CA ARG A 65 -30.82 8.95 -3.80
C ARG A 65 -30.75 8.49 -2.34
N VAL A 66 -29.97 7.44 -2.11
CA VAL A 66 -29.66 6.90 -0.79
C VAL A 66 -28.36 7.55 -0.30
N PHE A 67 -28.35 7.99 0.96
CA PHE A 67 -27.17 8.54 1.62
C PHE A 67 -26.82 7.68 2.85
N HIS A 68 -25.60 7.15 2.87
CA HIS A 68 -25.03 6.34 3.96
C HIS A 68 -25.95 5.21 4.47
N ASP A 69 -26.75 4.60 3.59
CA ASP A 69 -27.72 3.55 3.93
C ASP A 69 -28.70 3.89 5.08
N THR A 70 -28.86 5.19 5.38
CA THR A 70 -29.62 5.68 6.54
C THR A 70 -30.81 6.52 6.13
N VAL A 71 -30.65 7.37 5.11
CA VAL A 71 -31.68 8.29 4.62
C VAL A 71 -31.83 8.17 3.10
N VAL A 72 -33.07 8.23 2.63
CA VAL A 72 -33.42 8.30 1.20
C VAL A 72 -34.10 9.63 0.93
N LEU A 73 -33.53 10.40 0.00
CA LEU A 73 -34.16 11.60 -0.54
C LEU A 73 -34.82 11.28 -1.88
N ILE A 74 -36.06 11.73 -2.05
CA ILE A 74 -36.86 11.53 -3.27
C ILE A 74 -37.36 12.90 -3.76
N ALA A 75 -37.02 13.27 -4.99
CA ALA A 75 -37.50 14.49 -5.64
C ALA A 75 -38.54 14.14 -6.71
N VAL A 76 -39.72 14.76 -6.64
CA VAL A 76 -40.83 14.58 -7.57
C VAL A 76 -41.15 15.91 -8.25
N SER A 77 -41.25 15.93 -9.57
CA SER A 77 -41.57 17.15 -10.35
C SER A 77 -42.73 16.94 -11.32
N SER A 78 -43.52 17.99 -11.56
CA SER A 78 -44.58 18.04 -12.58
C SER A 78 -44.12 18.64 -13.91
N GLN A 79 -44.86 18.40 -14.98
CA GLN A 79 -44.54 18.85 -16.33
C GLN A 79 -44.96 20.31 -16.59
N GLU A 80 -44.07 21.14 -17.16
CA GLU A 80 -44.38 22.09 -18.26
C GLU A 80 -43.12 22.68 -18.94
N SER A 81 -43.37 23.36 -20.06
CA SER A 81 -42.53 23.95 -21.12
C SER A 81 -41.34 24.81 -20.66
N GLY A 82 -40.34 24.16 -20.06
CA GLY A 82 -39.10 24.79 -19.60
C GLY A 82 -38.36 23.87 -18.65
N ALA A 83 -38.33 22.58 -19.02
CA ALA A 83 -38.06 21.42 -18.18
C ALA A 83 -37.11 21.72 -17.01
N VAL A 84 -37.58 21.56 -15.77
CA VAL A 84 -36.69 21.39 -14.62
C VAL A 84 -35.75 20.25 -14.99
N SER A 85 -34.49 20.59 -15.27
CA SER A 85 -33.53 19.63 -15.78
C SER A 85 -33.32 18.55 -14.73
N GLU A 86 -33.08 17.32 -15.16
CA GLU A 86 -32.70 16.24 -14.24
C GLU A 86 -31.51 16.65 -13.36
N LEU A 87 -30.60 17.47 -13.91
CA LEU A 87 -29.48 18.07 -13.19
C LEU A 87 -29.94 18.94 -12.01
N ARG A 88 -30.98 19.76 -12.17
CA ARG A 88 -31.52 20.60 -11.09
C ARG A 88 -32.11 19.77 -9.96
N LEU A 89 -32.82 18.68 -10.29
CA LEU A 89 -33.35 17.76 -9.29
C LEU A 89 -32.24 16.95 -8.58
N ARG A 90 -31.19 16.52 -9.30
CA ARG A 90 -30.02 15.85 -8.69
C ARG A 90 -29.30 16.78 -7.71
N ARG A 91 -29.08 18.04 -8.09
CA ARG A 91 -28.49 19.06 -7.22
C ARG A 91 -29.36 19.37 -6.00
N LEU A 92 -30.68 19.40 -6.17
CA LEU A 92 -31.60 19.58 -5.04
C LEU A 92 -31.40 18.46 -3.99
N LEU A 93 -31.26 17.20 -4.42
CA LEU A 93 -31.01 16.07 -3.51
C LEU A 93 -29.67 16.22 -2.78
N GLU A 94 -28.60 16.58 -3.48
CA GLU A 94 -27.26 16.79 -2.90
C GLU A 94 -27.22 17.97 -1.92
N ASN A 95 -27.73 19.13 -2.34
CA ASN A 95 -27.76 20.33 -1.51
C ASN A 95 -28.60 20.12 -0.25
N SER A 96 -29.71 19.38 -0.35
CA SER A 96 -30.54 19.05 0.81
C SER A 96 -29.82 18.15 1.80
N TRP A 97 -29.05 17.15 1.33
CA TRP A 97 -28.21 16.32 2.20
C TRP A 97 -27.09 17.14 2.85
N ASN A 98 -26.38 17.97 2.09
CA ASN A 98 -25.31 18.81 2.60
C ASN A 98 -25.81 19.81 3.64
N ALA A 99 -27.00 20.38 3.44
CA ALA A 99 -27.68 21.22 4.43
C ALA A 99 -27.98 20.46 5.72
N MET A 100 -28.42 19.19 5.64
CA MET A 100 -28.63 18.35 6.82
C MET A 100 -27.31 18.10 7.55
N VAL A 101 -26.24 17.75 6.83
CA VAL A 101 -24.90 17.49 7.39
C VAL A 101 -24.31 18.73 8.05
N LEU A 102 -24.46 19.90 7.42
CA LEU A 102 -23.98 21.17 7.98
C LEU A 102 -24.61 21.48 9.34
N VAL A 103 -25.90 21.20 9.48
CA VAL A 103 -26.67 21.60 10.68
C VAL A 103 -26.65 20.53 11.77
N LEU A 104 -26.63 19.24 11.42
CA LEU A 104 -26.71 18.13 12.38
C LEU A 104 -25.41 17.33 12.52
N GLY A 105 -24.49 17.43 11.56
CA GLY A 105 -23.28 16.62 11.50
C GLY A 105 -23.49 15.27 10.81
N LEU A 106 -22.44 14.80 10.14
CA LEU A 106 -22.47 13.55 9.38
C LEU A 106 -22.70 12.33 10.27
N ASP A 107 -22.02 12.28 11.42
CA ASP A 107 -22.10 11.14 12.35
C ASP A 107 -23.49 10.96 12.93
N GLU A 108 -24.20 12.05 13.23
CA GLU A 108 -25.55 12.01 13.81
C GLU A 108 -26.58 11.53 12.76
N LEU A 109 -26.40 11.92 11.49
CA LEU A 109 -27.22 11.45 10.37
C LEU A 109 -26.95 9.99 10.00
N ALA A 110 -25.67 9.59 9.95
CA ALA A 110 -25.27 8.23 9.57
C ALA A 110 -25.53 7.18 10.65
N SER A 111 -25.68 7.58 11.93
CA SER A 111 -25.92 6.67 13.05
C SER A 111 -27.35 6.74 13.60
N ALA A 112 -28.25 7.50 12.98
CA ALA A 112 -29.55 7.91 13.53
C ALA A 112 -30.37 6.76 14.16
N ARG A 113 -30.24 6.58 15.49
CA ARG A 113 -30.94 5.52 16.25
C ARG A 113 -32.34 5.93 16.71
N ASN A 114 -32.63 7.23 16.81
CA ASN A 114 -33.91 7.76 17.28
C ASN A 114 -34.55 8.68 16.23
N VAL A 115 -35.54 8.14 15.53
CA VAL A 115 -36.23 8.82 14.41
C VAL A 115 -36.98 10.08 14.85
N GLU A 116 -37.60 10.09 16.04
CA GLU A 116 -38.37 11.24 16.52
C GLU A 116 -37.47 12.41 16.93
N ARG A 117 -36.32 12.12 17.54
CA ARG A 117 -35.29 13.13 17.79
C ARG A 117 -34.77 13.70 16.47
N LEU A 118 -34.43 12.84 15.50
CA LEU A 118 -33.94 13.27 14.20
C LEU A 118 -34.96 14.18 13.47
N LYS A 119 -36.25 13.83 13.48
CA LYS A 119 -37.32 14.69 12.91
C LYS A 119 -37.36 16.07 13.53
N ARG A 120 -37.22 16.17 14.86
CA ARG A 120 -37.22 17.44 15.57
C ARG A 120 -36.01 18.28 15.19
N ASP A 121 -34.84 17.66 15.18
CA ASP A 121 -33.58 18.34 14.97
C ASP A 121 -33.46 18.81 13.49
N LEU A 122 -33.99 18.04 12.53
CA LEU A 122 -34.09 18.41 11.10
C LEU A 122 -34.94 19.66 10.82
N ARG A 123 -35.81 20.10 11.73
CA ARG A 123 -36.59 21.34 11.52
C ARG A 123 -35.71 22.57 11.33
N SER A 124 -34.51 22.54 11.91
CA SER A 124 -33.52 23.61 11.80
C SER A 124 -33.00 23.80 10.37
N CYS A 125 -33.02 22.77 9.51
CA CYS A 125 -32.58 22.88 8.12
C CYS A 125 -33.73 23.17 7.13
N TYR A 126 -34.99 23.26 7.57
CA TYR A 126 -36.14 23.43 6.67
C TYR A 126 -36.12 24.76 5.91
N ARG A 127 -35.73 25.87 6.54
CA ARG A 127 -35.63 27.17 5.85
C ARG A 127 -34.63 27.11 4.69
N LEU A 128 -33.50 26.43 4.89
CA LEU A 128 -32.46 26.25 3.88
C LEU A 128 -32.94 25.34 2.73
N ILE A 129 -33.64 24.26 3.07
CA ILE A 129 -34.24 23.34 2.09
C ILE A 129 -35.37 24.00 1.28
N ASP A 130 -36.24 24.78 1.93
CA ASP A 130 -37.32 25.52 1.26
C ASP A 130 -36.74 26.55 0.27
N ALA A 131 -35.64 27.22 0.63
CA ALA A 131 -34.93 28.11 -0.29
C ALA A 131 -34.40 27.36 -1.54
N PHE A 132 -33.89 26.13 -1.40
CA PHE A 132 -33.46 25.32 -2.57
C PHE A 132 -34.63 24.98 -3.50
N LEU A 133 -35.82 24.77 -2.92
CA LEU A 133 -37.04 24.45 -3.65
C LEU A 133 -37.61 25.66 -4.39
N GLU A 134 -37.50 26.86 -3.81
CA GLU A 134 -37.95 28.14 -4.40
C GLU A 134 -37.01 28.65 -5.50
N GLY A 135 -35.76 28.16 -5.55
CA GLY A 135 -34.81 28.49 -6.62
C GLY A 135 -34.16 29.86 -6.49
N GLU A 136 -34.24 30.50 -5.33
CA GLU A 136 -33.64 31.81 -4.99
C GLU A 136 -32.11 31.75 -4.77
N TRP A 137 -31.39 30.99 -5.61
CA TRP A 137 -29.96 30.72 -5.45
C TRP A 137 -29.17 31.13 -6.71
N ASP A 138 -28.96 32.43 -6.88
CA ASP A 138 -28.03 32.96 -7.89
C ASP A 138 -26.71 33.37 -7.23
N GLY A 139 -25.98 32.40 -6.67
CA GLY A 139 -24.74 32.71 -5.95
C GLY A 139 -24.03 31.46 -5.47
N MET A 140 -22.84 31.20 -6.03
CA MET A 140 -21.85 30.17 -5.70
C MET A 140 -22.31 28.70 -5.60
N GLY A 141 -21.59 27.85 -6.35
CA GLY A 141 -21.70 26.39 -6.28
C GLY A 141 -20.44 25.78 -6.91
N ASP A 142 -19.64 25.20 -6.02
CA ASP A 142 -18.40 24.43 -6.15
C ASP A 142 -17.73 24.32 -7.51
N LEU A 143 -16.60 25.01 -7.59
CA LEU A 143 -15.55 24.83 -8.60
C LEU A 143 -14.31 24.16 -7.99
N MET A 144 -14.44 23.51 -6.82
CA MET A 144 -13.41 22.71 -6.15
C MET A 144 -14.12 21.80 -5.15
N HIS A 145 -13.86 20.49 -5.12
CA HIS A 145 -14.25 19.62 -3.99
C HIS A 145 -13.48 19.98 -2.69
N CYS A 146 -13.49 21.25 -2.31
CA CYS A 146 -12.85 21.82 -1.13
C CYS A 146 -13.86 22.77 -0.50
N ALA A 147 -14.70 22.19 0.36
CA ALA A 147 -15.78 22.78 1.17
C ALA A 147 -17.14 22.97 0.46
N ASP A 148 -18.02 21.98 0.68
CA ASP A 148 -19.48 22.06 0.59
C ASP A 148 -20.04 23.21 1.46
N CYS A 149 -19.86 24.46 1.02
CA CYS A 149 -20.43 25.63 1.68
C CYS A 149 -21.51 26.22 0.79
N VAL A 150 -22.75 25.86 1.12
CA VAL A 150 -23.94 26.44 0.55
C VAL A 150 -24.15 27.82 1.19
N VAL A 151 -23.79 28.90 0.48
CA VAL A 151 -23.95 30.29 0.97
C VAL A 151 -25.26 30.86 0.39
N PRO A 152 -26.33 31.04 1.18
CA PRO A 152 -27.52 31.74 0.72
C PRO A 152 -27.18 33.20 0.40
N LEU A 153 -27.80 33.74 -0.64
CA LEU A 153 -27.72 35.16 -1.00
C LEU A 153 -28.19 36.09 0.13
N GLN A 154 -28.96 35.58 1.08
CA GLN A 154 -29.40 36.30 2.27
C GLN A 154 -28.61 35.80 3.50
N PRO A 155 -27.68 36.61 4.05
CA PRO A 155 -26.89 36.29 5.24
C PRO A 155 -27.76 35.91 6.47
N ALA A 156 -28.98 36.46 6.55
CA ALA A 156 -29.90 36.23 7.66
C ALA A 156 -30.33 34.76 7.84
N LEU A 157 -30.34 33.95 6.77
CA LEU A 157 -30.76 32.55 6.81
C LEU A 157 -29.85 31.66 7.67
N LEU A 158 -28.59 32.06 7.89
CA LEU A 158 -27.58 31.31 8.64
C LEU A 158 -27.19 31.96 9.98
N GLN A 159 -27.71 33.16 10.27
CA GLN A 159 -27.40 33.91 11.48
C GLN A 159 -28.21 33.47 12.72
N GLU A 160 -29.41 32.90 12.53
CA GLU A 160 -30.34 32.55 13.63
C GLU A 160 -30.24 31.07 14.10
N GLY A 161 -29.04 30.49 14.09
CA GLY A 161 -28.83 29.09 14.51
C GLY A 161 -28.77 28.91 16.03
N SER A 162 -29.59 27.98 16.55
CA SER A 162 -29.68 27.53 17.96
C SER A 162 -28.33 27.48 18.71
N PRO A 163 -28.29 27.73 20.03
CA PRO A 163 -27.06 27.60 20.86
C PRO A 163 -26.42 26.20 20.86
N THR A 164 -27.04 25.21 20.23
CA THR A 164 -26.60 23.80 20.14
C THR A 164 -26.11 23.38 18.75
N VAL A 165 -26.00 24.29 17.76
CA VAL A 165 -25.54 23.93 16.42
C VAL A 165 -24.01 23.69 16.43
N PRO A 166 -23.50 22.57 15.88
CA PRO A 166 -22.07 22.27 15.86
C PRO A 166 -21.23 23.31 15.10
N HIS A 167 -21.77 23.90 14.02
CA HIS A 167 -21.13 24.97 13.24
C HIS A 167 -22.13 26.02 12.72
N ARG A 168 -21.76 27.31 12.80
CA ARG A 168 -22.43 28.48 12.22
C ARG A 168 -21.60 29.01 11.05
N LEU A 169 -22.23 29.24 9.91
CA LEU A 169 -21.61 29.91 8.77
C LEU A 169 -22.03 31.39 8.79
N LEU A 170 -21.10 32.28 9.13
CA LEU A 170 -21.28 33.72 9.23
C LEU A 170 -20.79 34.38 7.96
N CYS A 171 -21.45 35.44 7.49
CA CYS A 171 -21.03 36.20 6.32
C CYS A 171 -20.78 37.65 6.75
N PHE A 172 -19.59 38.16 6.47
CA PHE A 172 -19.15 39.51 6.80
C PHE A 172 -18.73 40.23 5.53
N GLN A 173 -19.28 41.42 5.28
CA GLN A 173 -18.89 42.22 4.14
C GLN A 173 -17.50 42.81 4.39
N LEU A 174 -16.51 42.38 3.59
CA LEU A 174 -15.15 42.87 3.71
C LEU A 174 -14.94 44.15 2.89
N LEU A 175 -15.47 44.20 1.66
CA LEU A 175 -15.44 45.36 0.77
C LEU A 175 -16.76 45.48 -0.03
N PRO A 176 -17.04 46.62 -0.70
CA PRO A 176 -18.18 46.72 -1.60
C PRO A 176 -18.13 45.65 -2.70
N GLY A 177 -19.05 44.67 -2.65
CA GLY A 177 -19.11 43.55 -3.59
C GLY A 177 -18.19 42.37 -3.26
N LEU A 178 -17.55 42.34 -2.08
CA LEU A 178 -16.72 41.24 -1.61
C LEU A 178 -17.11 40.85 -0.17
N ASP A 179 -17.77 39.71 -0.05
CA ASP A 179 -18.17 39.14 1.24
C ASP A 179 -17.26 37.97 1.63
N VAL A 180 -16.96 37.87 2.92
CA VAL A 180 -16.19 36.78 3.52
C VAL A 180 -17.13 35.89 4.32
N CYS A 181 -17.12 34.60 4.00
CA CYS A 181 -17.84 33.59 4.77
C CYS A 181 -16.91 32.91 5.78
N VAL A 182 -17.35 32.79 7.03
CA VAL A 182 -16.60 32.21 8.15
C VAL A 182 -17.42 31.09 8.77
N LEU A 183 -16.92 29.86 8.74
CA LEU A 183 -17.50 28.73 9.45
C LEU A 183 -16.88 28.66 10.86
N CYS A 184 -17.68 28.83 11.91
CA CYS A 184 -17.22 28.80 13.30
C CYS A 184 -18.19 28.03 14.22
N GLY A 185 -17.71 27.50 15.34
CA GLY A 185 -18.58 26.84 16.33
C GLY A 185 -19.53 27.81 17.06
N PRO A 186 -20.18 27.36 18.14
CA PRO A 186 -21.07 28.21 18.96
C PRO A 186 -20.32 29.39 19.63
N SER A 187 -19.00 29.29 19.77
CA SER A 187 -18.09 30.37 20.17
C SER A 187 -17.04 30.61 19.07
N PRO A 188 -16.59 31.86 18.83
CA PRO A 188 -16.85 33.10 19.58
C PRO A 188 -18.19 33.79 19.25
N SER A 189 -18.59 34.81 20.02
CA SER A 189 -19.80 35.60 19.70
C SER A 189 -19.69 36.28 18.33
N LEU A 190 -20.83 36.61 17.70
CA LEU A 190 -20.86 37.22 16.37
C LEU A 190 -20.04 38.51 16.31
N GLN A 191 -20.18 39.36 17.32
CA GLN A 191 -19.42 40.61 17.45
C GLN A 191 -17.91 40.37 17.48
N LYS A 192 -17.46 39.33 18.21
CA LYS A 192 -16.04 38.97 18.29
C LYS A 192 -15.52 38.37 16.98
N ALA A 193 -16.34 37.59 16.28
CA ALA A 193 -15.98 37.05 14.98
C ALA A 193 -15.78 38.16 13.93
N GLU A 194 -16.67 39.16 13.91
CA GLU A 194 -16.58 40.29 12.98
C GLU A 194 -15.39 41.20 13.29
N SER A 195 -15.27 41.70 14.53
CA SER A 195 -14.33 42.77 14.85
C SER A 195 -12.90 42.29 15.11
N GLU A 196 -12.72 41.07 15.62
CA GLU A 196 -11.39 40.56 15.98
C GLU A 196 -10.85 39.58 14.94
N LEU A 197 -11.64 38.59 14.52
CA LEU A 197 -11.13 37.51 13.67
C LEU A 197 -11.05 37.90 12.18
N VAL A 198 -12.14 38.40 11.61
CA VAL A 198 -12.19 38.68 10.16
C VAL A 198 -11.27 39.84 9.80
N VAL A 199 -11.38 40.96 10.52
CA VAL A 199 -10.57 42.14 10.24
C VAL A 199 -9.08 41.85 10.41
N GLN A 200 -8.67 41.18 11.50
CA GLN A 200 -7.25 40.89 11.74
C GLN A 200 -6.67 39.91 10.71
N PHE A 201 -7.44 38.90 10.29
CA PHE A 201 -6.96 37.91 9.33
C PHE A 201 -6.75 38.50 7.93
N TRP A 202 -7.65 39.39 7.49
CA TRP A 202 -7.60 39.96 6.14
C TRP A 202 -6.88 41.30 6.05
N SER A 203 -6.54 41.92 7.19
CA SER A 203 -5.79 43.17 7.26
C SER A 203 -4.50 43.18 6.42
N PRO A 204 -3.66 42.13 6.36
CA PRO A 204 -2.43 42.16 5.58
C PRO A 204 -2.63 42.25 4.06
N VAL A 205 -3.83 41.93 3.55
CA VAL A 205 -4.12 41.85 2.12
C VAL A 205 -5.25 42.78 1.67
N ILE A 206 -5.85 43.52 2.60
CA ILE A 206 -7.02 44.37 2.34
C ILE A 206 -6.73 45.46 1.31
N ASP A 207 -5.55 46.10 1.40
CA ASP A 207 -5.13 47.17 0.47
C ASP A 207 -4.94 46.63 -0.96
N THR A 208 -4.41 45.41 -1.08
CA THR A 208 -4.27 44.72 -2.37
C THR A 208 -5.65 44.41 -2.98
N LEU A 209 -6.61 43.96 -2.16
CA LEU A 209 -7.98 43.69 -2.60
C LEU A 209 -8.72 44.97 -3.04
N HIS A 210 -8.49 46.10 -2.36
CA HIS A 210 -8.94 47.42 -2.80
C HIS A 210 -8.38 47.78 -4.19
N GLY A 211 -7.09 47.52 -4.43
CA GLY A 211 -6.46 47.72 -5.74
C GLY A 211 -7.11 46.87 -6.84
N CYS A 212 -7.48 45.62 -6.54
CA CYS A 212 -8.15 44.74 -7.49
C CYS A 212 -9.58 45.22 -7.85
N LEU A 213 -10.33 45.77 -6.90
CA LEU A 213 -11.67 46.33 -7.15
C LEU A 213 -11.65 47.56 -8.08
N ALA A 214 -10.50 48.24 -8.21
CA ALA A 214 -10.33 49.35 -9.12
C ALA A 214 -10.14 48.92 -10.59
N LEU A 215 -9.76 47.66 -10.85
CA LEU A 215 -9.45 47.11 -12.18
C LEU A 215 -10.70 46.68 -12.99
N ARG A 216 -11.86 47.28 -12.69
CA ARG A 216 -13.25 46.82 -12.92
C ARG A 216 -13.66 46.02 -14.18
N ASP A 217 -12.85 45.85 -15.23
CA ASP A 217 -13.32 45.28 -16.51
C ASP A 217 -12.31 44.47 -17.35
N ARG A 218 -11.23 43.89 -16.80
CA ARG A 218 -10.28 43.11 -17.63
C ARG A 218 -9.98 41.72 -17.09
N GLY A 219 -10.82 40.75 -17.45
CA GLY A 219 -10.52 39.32 -17.27
C GLY A 219 -9.54 38.74 -18.29
N LEU A 220 -9.23 39.47 -19.37
CA LEU A 220 -8.27 39.07 -20.41
C LEU A 220 -7.37 40.25 -20.81
N PRO A 221 -6.09 40.00 -21.17
CA PRO A 221 -5.21 41.03 -21.73
C PRO A 221 -5.79 41.64 -23.00
N SER A 222 -5.55 42.93 -23.24
CA SER A 222 -6.03 43.62 -24.45
C SER A 222 -5.46 43.09 -25.77
N SER A 223 -4.45 42.21 -25.71
CA SER A 223 -3.88 41.49 -26.87
C SER A 223 -4.70 40.27 -27.32
N VAL A 224 -5.70 39.84 -26.53
CA VAL A 224 -6.52 38.66 -26.83
C VAL A 224 -7.90 39.09 -27.32
N THR A 225 -8.12 39.04 -28.63
CA THR A 225 -9.45 39.25 -29.25
C THR A 225 -10.22 37.93 -29.35
N LEU A 226 -11.37 37.86 -28.69
CA LEU A 226 -12.29 36.72 -28.76
C LEU A 226 -13.38 36.94 -29.82
N GLN A 227 -13.77 35.87 -30.55
CA GLN A 227 -14.91 35.92 -31.47
C GLN A 227 -16.24 36.11 -30.74
N HIS A 228 -17.19 36.80 -31.38
CA HIS A 228 -18.49 37.16 -30.80
C HIS A 228 -19.37 35.96 -30.38
N GLY A 229 -19.11 34.76 -30.92
CA GLY A 229 -19.85 33.55 -30.56
C GLY A 229 -19.46 32.94 -29.21
N ILE A 230 -18.42 33.45 -28.53
CA ILE A 230 -17.94 32.90 -27.24
C ILE A 230 -18.75 33.51 -26.09
N LEU A 231 -19.47 32.64 -25.39
CA LEU A 231 -20.41 32.97 -24.32
C LEU A 231 -19.77 32.92 -22.93
N GLY A 232 -18.68 32.18 -22.77
CA GLY A 232 -17.97 32.03 -21.50
C GLY A 232 -16.74 31.14 -21.61
N LEU A 233 -15.84 31.24 -20.65
CA LEU A 233 -14.63 30.41 -20.57
C LEU A 233 -14.42 29.85 -19.16
N LEU A 234 -13.79 28.67 -19.10
CA LEU A 234 -13.32 28.03 -17.88
C LEU A 234 -11.92 27.49 -18.13
N LEU A 235 -10.94 27.96 -17.36
CA LEU A 235 -9.56 27.48 -17.38
C LEU A 235 -9.27 26.77 -16.06
N ILE A 236 -8.79 25.54 -16.14
CA ILE A 236 -8.41 24.72 -15.00
C ILE A 236 -6.90 24.49 -15.06
N ASN A 237 -6.19 24.84 -14.00
CA ASN A 237 -4.81 24.43 -13.77
C ASN A 237 -4.81 23.13 -12.94
N ARG A 238 -4.28 22.07 -13.53
CA ARG A 238 -4.33 20.71 -12.99
C ARG A 238 -3.31 20.49 -11.87
N GLU A 239 -2.20 21.21 -11.90
CA GLU A 239 -1.09 21.10 -10.95
C GLU A 239 -1.44 21.80 -9.62
N SER A 240 -1.78 23.09 -9.69
CA SER A 240 -2.20 23.89 -8.52
C SER A 240 -3.62 23.55 -8.04
N ARG A 241 -4.36 22.74 -8.81
CA ARG A 241 -5.78 22.43 -8.59
C ARG A 241 -6.59 23.71 -8.40
N ARG A 242 -6.45 24.67 -9.32
CA ARG A 242 -7.20 25.94 -9.30
C ARG A 242 -7.92 26.11 -10.62
N ALA A 243 -9.06 26.78 -10.61
CA ALA A 243 -9.80 27.10 -11.82
C ALA A 243 -10.26 28.56 -11.82
N ILE A 244 -10.33 29.15 -13.00
CA ILE A 244 -10.87 30.48 -13.23
C ILE A 244 -11.92 30.39 -14.34
N SER A 245 -13.05 31.07 -14.17
CA SER A 245 -14.09 31.14 -15.21
C SER A 245 -14.64 32.54 -15.33
N THR A 246 -15.14 32.88 -16.52
CA THR A 246 -15.88 34.12 -16.73
C THR A 246 -16.95 33.93 -17.80
N VAL A 247 -18.08 34.58 -17.59
CA VAL A 247 -19.19 34.71 -18.56
C VAL A 247 -19.37 36.16 -19.03
N HIS A 248 -18.56 37.08 -18.53
CA HIS A 248 -18.60 38.50 -18.84
C HIS A 248 -17.39 38.83 -19.72
N LEU A 249 -17.40 38.29 -20.94
CA LEU A 249 -16.29 38.42 -21.88
C LEU A 249 -16.38 39.68 -22.76
N TRP A 250 -17.55 40.31 -22.82
CA TRP A 250 -17.77 41.51 -23.64
C TRP A 250 -18.98 42.33 -23.15
N ALA A 251 -18.89 43.66 -23.26
CA ALA A 251 -19.90 44.61 -22.78
C ALA A 251 -21.02 44.94 -23.81
N GLY A 252 -21.20 44.13 -24.86
CA GLY A 252 -22.11 44.43 -25.97
C GLY A 252 -22.76 43.21 -26.62
N ALA A 253 -23.24 42.25 -25.83
CA ALA A 253 -23.83 41.00 -26.35
C ALA A 253 -25.19 41.22 -27.05
N PRO A 254 -25.47 40.55 -28.19
CA PRO A 254 -26.78 40.55 -28.85
C PRO A 254 -27.90 39.94 -27.98
N ALA A 255 -29.16 40.27 -28.25
CA ALA A 255 -30.34 39.90 -27.44
C ALA A 255 -30.61 38.37 -27.34
N ASP A 256 -30.09 37.56 -28.26
CA ASP A 256 -30.29 36.10 -28.31
C ASP A 256 -29.27 35.30 -27.47
N VAL A 257 -28.47 35.96 -26.62
CA VAL A 257 -27.48 35.32 -25.76
C VAL A 257 -28.12 34.81 -24.46
N PRO A 258 -27.86 33.55 -24.03
CA PRO A 258 -28.36 33.04 -22.76
C PRO A 258 -27.98 33.96 -21.58
N LEU A 259 -28.90 34.12 -20.63
CA LEU A 259 -28.68 34.97 -19.44
C LEU A 259 -27.36 34.61 -18.72
N PRO A 260 -26.64 35.59 -18.14
CA PRO A 260 -25.37 35.32 -17.42
C PRO A 260 -25.48 34.19 -16.38
N ALA A 261 -26.61 34.09 -15.67
CA ALA A 261 -26.90 33.01 -14.74
C ALA A 261 -26.89 31.63 -15.42
N ARG A 262 -27.52 31.52 -16.59
CA ARG A 262 -27.58 30.28 -17.38
C ARG A 262 -26.21 29.87 -17.95
N ARG A 263 -25.42 30.83 -18.42
CA ARG A 263 -24.05 30.59 -18.90
C ARG A 263 -23.14 30.08 -17.77
N ARG A 264 -23.30 30.63 -16.56
CA ARG A 264 -22.60 30.15 -15.35
C ARG A 264 -23.03 28.73 -15.00
N GLU A 265 -24.32 28.41 -15.06
CA GLU A 265 -24.83 27.07 -14.79
C GLU A 265 -24.21 26.01 -15.72
N LEU A 266 -24.10 26.34 -17.00
CA LEU A 266 -23.49 25.48 -18.02
C LEU A 266 -22.00 25.26 -17.77
N LEU A 267 -21.24 26.33 -17.50
CA LEU A 267 -19.82 26.21 -17.14
C LEU A 267 -19.60 25.40 -15.85
N ARG A 268 -20.49 25.51 -14.87
CA ARG A 268 -20.47 24.68 -13.66
C ARG A 268 -20.72 23.21 -13.97
N ALA A 269 -21.73 22.89 -14.78
CA ALA A 269 -22.01 21.51 -15.18
C ALA A 269 -20.81 20.88 -15.92
N LEU A 270 -20.13 21.68 -16.77
CA LEU A 270 -18.90 21.29 -17.44
C LEU A 270 -17.75 21.05 -16.47
N TYR A 271 -17.54 21.94 -15.49
CA TYR A 271 -16.55 21.74 -14.44
C TYR A 271 -16.83 20.44 -13.66
N THR A 272 -18.07 20.23 -13.20
CA THR A 272 -18.44 18.99 -12.48
C THR A 272 -18.15 17.77 -13.34
N LEU A 273 -18.52 17.79 -14.63
CA LEU A 273 -18.23 16.68 -15.55
C LEU A 273 -16.72 16.47 -15.76
N ALA A 274 -15.95 17.56 -15.88
CA ALA A 274 -14.51 17.50 -15.99
C ALA A 274 -13.85 16.90 -14.73
N ILE A 275 -14.22 17.39 -13.54
CA ILE A 275 -13.70 16.89 -12.27
C ILE A 275 -14.14 15.46 -11.99
N THR A 276 -15.44 15.17 -12.09
CA THR A 276 -15.95 13.82 -11.78
C THR A 276 -15.47 12.76 -12.76
N ARG A 277 -15.09 13.13 -13.99
CA ARG A 277 -14.61 12.17 -14.98
C ARG A 277 -13.10 12.08 -15.08
N TYR A 278 -12.39 13.18 -14.85
CA TYR A 278 -10.93 13.25 -15.02
C TYR A 278 -10.15 13.45 -13.71
N PHE A 279 -10.82 13.85 -12.62
CA PHE A 279 -10.21 14.04 -11.30
C PHE A 279 -10.72 13.04 -10.23
N LEU A 280 -11.83 12.30 -10.46
CA LEU A 280 -12.26 11.19 -9.58
C LEU A 280 -11.73 9.81 -10.00
N ALA A 281 -10.90 9.72 -11.04
CA ALA A 281 -9.96 8.62 -11.13
C ALA A 281 -8.87 8.90 -10.09
N GLU A 282 -9.00 8.30 -8.89
CA GLU A 282 -7.91 8.24 -7.93
C GLU A 282 -6.75 7.46 -8.55
N ASP A 283 -5.89 8.19 -9.25
CA ASP A 283 -4.43 8.12 -9.20
C ASP A 283 -3.86 9.27 -10.05
N ALA A 284 -3.06 10.12 -9.42
CA ALA A 284 -1.66 10.32 -9.80
C ALA A 284 -1.05 11.51 -9.03
N GLN A 285 -0.01 11.19 -8.25
CA GLN A 285 1.17 12.01 -7.94
C GLN A 285 1.62 12.85 -9.16
N GLU A 286 2.40 13.91 -9.09
CA GLU A 286 3.18 14.69 -8.12
C GLU A 286 3.71 15.89 -8.95
N GLU A 287 4.29 16.91 -8.34
CA GLU A 287 5.70 17.24 -8.66
C GLU A 287 6.28 18.27 -7.69
N GLN A 288 7.51 17.98 -7.26
CA GLN A 288 8.43 18.96 -6.72
C GLN A 288 8.79 19.99 -7.80
N ARG A 289 8.92 21.26 -7.42
CA ARG A 289 10.02 22.11 -7.92
C ARG A 289 10.57 22.99 -6.81
N SER A 290 11.82 22.74 -6.42
CA SER A 290 12.73 23.81 -5.98
C SER A 290 13.19 24.62 -7.20
N GLY A 291 13.52 25.89 -6.97
CA GLY A 291 13.81 26.95 -7.96
C GLY A 291 14.79 26.59 -9.08
N ASP A 292 14.88 27.35 -10.15
CA ASP A 292 14.85 28.81 -10.23
C ASP A 292 14.47 29.22 -11.66
N GLY A 293 13.94 30.44 -11.86
CA GLY A 293 13.75 31.03 -13.19
C GLY A 293 12.33 31.49 -13.51
N LEU A 294 12.05 32.76 -13.20
CA LEU A 294 11.04 33.56 -13.88
C LEU A 294 11.35 33.61 -15.39
N VAL A 295 10.62 32.84 -16.20
CA VAL A 295 10.47 33.10 -17.64
C VAL A 295 9.01 32.87 -18.00
N GLU A 296 8.35 33.93 -18.46
CA GLU A 296 7.05 33.86 -19.12
C GLU A 296 7.20 33.04 -20.41
N ASP A 297 6.85 31.76 -20.36
CA ASP A 297 6.87 30.91 -21.53
C ASP A 297 5.61 31.12 -22.40
N PHE A 298 5.60 32.22 -23.16
CA PHE A 298 4.88 32.28 -24.44
C PHE A 298 5.77 32.57 -25.68
N PRO A 299 6.90 31.86 -25.96
CA PRO A 299 7.71 32.14 -27.14
C PRO A 299 7.97 30.91 -28.04
N ALA A 300 7.08 29.92 -28.08
CA ALA A 300 7.08 28.89 -29.11
C ALA A 300 5.66 28.38 -29.37
N GLY A 301 5.23 28.42 -30.63
CA GLY A 301 3.86 28.16 -31.06
C GLY A 301 3.26 26.84 -30.55
N PHE A 302 1.94 26.85 -30.37
CA PHE A 302 1.15 25.69 -29.97
C PHE A 302 1.32 24.54 -30.96
N SER A 303 1.99 23.47 -30.53
CA SER A 303 1.99 22.17 -31.20
C SER A 303 1.19 21.20 -30.33
N HIS A 304 -0.11 21.04 -30.64
CA HIS A 304 -0.96 20.04 -30.01
C HIS A 304 -1.91 19.43 -31.04
N GLN A 305 -2.27 18.16 -30.85
CA GLN A 305 -3.41 17.55 -31.55
C GLN A 305 -4.69 17.75 -30.72
N PRO A 306 -5.73 18.42 -31.26
CA PRO A 306 -7.00 18.62 -30.57
C PRO A 306 -7.69 17.31 -30.21
N VAL A 307 -7.77 17.01 -28.92
CA VAL A 307 -8.69 16.01 -28.39
C VAL A 307 -10.05 16.70 -28.21
N GLN A 308 -10.85 16.72 -29.27
CA GLN A 308 -12.15 17.41 -29.27
C GLN A 308 -13.16 16.62 -28.41
N PHE A 309 -13.68 17.24 -27.36
CA PHE A 309 -14.88 16.78 -26.67
C PHE A 309 -16.01 17.80 -26.86
N TYR A 310 -17.20 17.30 -27.23
CA TYR A 310 -18.37 18.12 -27.50
C TYR A 310 -19.44 17.83 -26.44
N LEU A 311 -19.77 18.85 -25.64
CA LEU A 311 -21.06 18.89 -24.97
C LEU A 311 -21.97 19.79 -25.80
N ALA A 312 -22.96 19.19 -26.46
CA ALA A 312 -24.00 19.91 -27.18
C ALA A 312 -25.27 19.89 -26.35
N THR A 313 -25.79 21.07 -26.05
CA THR A 313 -27.19 21.23 -25.64
C THR A 313 -27.96 21.81 -26.83
N ASP A 314 -29.29 21.90 -26.70
CA ASP A 314 -30.14 22.51 -27.72
C ASP A 314 -29.81 24.01 -27.94
N GLU A 315 -29.05 24.64 -27.02
CA GLU A 315 -28.80 26.08 -26.95
C GLU A 315 -27.32 26.48 -27.13
N CYS A 316 -26.36 25.59 -26.81
CA CYS A 316 -24.94 25.92 -26.81
C CYS A 316 -24.02 24.73 -27.14
N LYS A 317 -22.82 25.04 -27.63
CA LYS A 317 -21.74 24.07 -27.84
C LYS A 317 -20.53 24.42 -26.99
N CYS A 318 -19.96 23.44 -26.30
CA CYS A 318 -18.69 23.60 -25.59
C CYS A 318 -17.54 22.94 -26.35
N PHE A 319 -16.43 23.68 -26.48
CA PHE A 319 -15.16 23.19 -26.97
C PHE A 319 -14.17 23.09 -25.82
N ALA A 320 -13.30 22.08 -25.85
CA ALA A 320 -12.27 21.89 -24.84
C ALA A 320 -10.89 21.77 -25.50
N LEU A 321 -9.89 22.39 -24.88
CA LEU A 321 -8.47 22.29 -25.20
C LEU A 321 -7.75 21.78 -23.95
N GLN A 322 -6.88 20.78 -24.12
CA GLN A 322 -6.12 20.20 -23.01
C GLN A 322 -4.62 20.24 -23.28
N THR A 323 -3.87 20.67 -22.27
CA THR A 323 -2.41 20.54 -22.16
C THR A 323 -2.06 19.72 -20.91
N PRO A 324 -0.79 19.34 -20.68
CA PRO A 324 -0.38 18.63 -19.46
C PRO A 324 -0.81 19.36 -18.18
N GLN A 325 -0.58 20.68 -18.13
CA GLN A 325 -0.82 21.53 -16.97
C GLN A 325 -2.21 22.19 -16.93
N HIS A 326 -2.85 22.42 -18.08
CA HIS A 326 -4.06 23.23 -18.16
C HIS A 326 -5.18 22.57 -19.01
N GLN A 327 -6.43 22.88 -18.67
CA GLN A 327 -7.60 22.60 -19.50
C GLN A 327 -8.41 23.87 -19.70
N LEU A 328 -8.68 24.25 -20.95
CA LEU A 328 -9.49 25.40 -21.31
C LEU A 328 -10.78 24.93 -21.97
N TYR A 329 -11.92 25.38 -21.44
CA TYR A 329 -13.24 25.17 -22.01
C TYR A 329 -13.79 26.49 -22.54
N LEU A 330 -14.34 26.46 -23.75
CA LEU A 330 -14.97 27.59 -24.42
C LEU A 330 -16.43 27.26 -24.70
N LEU A 331 -17.34 28.01 -24.08
CA LEU A 331 -18.78 27.91 -24.33
C LEU A 331 -19.15 28.82 -25.49
N THR A 332 -19.90 28.31 -26.46
CA THR A 332 -20.32 29.04 -27.67
C THR A 332 -21.82 28.91 -27.94
N SER A 333 -22.42 29.90 -28.60
CA SER A 333 -23.84 29.86 -28.99
C SER A 333 -24.08 28.81 -30.09
N ALA A 334 -25.11 27.97 -29.94
CA ALA A 334 -25.50 27.05 -31.00
C ALA A 334 -26.33 27.81 -32.05
N VAL A 335 -25.75 28.15 -33.21
CA VAL A 335 -26.54 28.63 -34.36
C VAL A 335 -27.22 27.41 -35.01
N PRO A 336 -28.54 27.42 -35.26
CA PRO A 336 -29.18 26.38 -36.04
C PRO A 336 -28.90 26.58 -37.54
N SER A 337 -28.70 25.47 -38.23
CA SER A 337 -28.64 25.27 -39.68
C SER A 337 -27.31 25.44 -40.43
N GLN A 338 -26.96 24.35 -41.13
CA GLN A 338 -26.33 24.27 -42.44
C GLN A 338 -25.28 25.34 -42.78
N HIS A 339 -24.04 25.11 -42.38
CA HIS A 339 -22.88 25.08 -43.27
C HIS A 339 -21.66 24.58 -42.50
N LYS A 340 -20.80 23.82 -43.19
CA LYS A 340 -19.51 23.34 -42.70
C LYS A 340 -18.72 24.50 -42.12
N TRP A 341 -18.35 24.39 -40.84
CA TRP A 341 -17.25 25.17 -40.27
C TRP A 341 -16.14 24.18 -39.91
N GLU A 342 -15.21 24.00 -40.84
CA GLU A 342 -13.82 23.72 -40.49
C GLU A 342 -13.31 24.96 -39.75
N CYS A 343 -13.26 24.91 -38.43
CA CYS A 343 -12.60 25.96 -37.65
C CYS A 343 -11.26 25.39 -37.17
N ALA A 344 -10.25 25.51 -38.06
CA ALA A 344 -8.86 25.55 -37.64
C ALA A 344 -8.66 26.84 -36.85
N ILE A 345 -8.22 26.74 -35.60
CA ILE A 345 -7.65 27.88 -34.89
C ILE A 345 -6.28 28.12 -35.54
N GLU A 346 -6.24 29.01 -36.52
CA GLU A 346 -5.00 29.46 -37.16
C GLU A 346 -4.36 30.55 -36.30
N ILE A 347 -3.42 30.17 -35.43
CA ILE A 347 -2.48 31.13 -34.83
C ILE A 347 -1.35 31.30 -35.85
N LYS A 348 -1.40 32.37 -36.64
CA LYS A 348 -0.29 32.72 -37.55
C LYS A 348 0.95 33.08 -36.75
N CYS A 349 1.96 32.20 -36.79
CA CYS A 349 3.32 32.51 -36.41
C CYS A 349 4.18 32.53 -37.68
N GLU A 350 4.52 33.71 -38.16
CA GLU A 350 5.51 33.86 -39.23
C GLU A 350 6.92 33.62 -38.66
N ARG A 351 7.48 32.42 -38.86
CA ARG A 351 8.87 32.19 -39.34
C ARG A 351 9.30 30.73 -39.19
N CYS A 352 10.23 30.34 -40.07
CA CYS A 352 10.99 29.09 -40.14
C CYS A 352 10.28 27.93 -40.83
N GLY A 353 10.44 27.91 -42.16
CA GLY A 353 10.30 26.71 -42.96
C GLY A 353 11.40 25.71 -42.68
N LEU A 354 11.06 24.42 -42.80
CA LEU A 354 11.93 23.33 -43.22
C LEU A 354 11.04 22.11 -43.53
N THR A 355 10.83 21.94 -44.84
CA THR A 355 10.69 20.70 -45.64
C THR A 355 10.07 19.43 -45.07
N GLU A 356 9.05 18.99 -45.81
CA GLU A 356 8.34 17.71 -45.84
C GLU A 356 9.19 16.44 -45.64
N LYS A 357 8.61 15.47 -44.91
CA LYS A 357 8.67 14.04 -45.28
C LYS A 357 7.34 13.35 -44.99
N LYS A 358 6.82 12.71 -46.05
CA LYS A 358 5.60 11.91 -46.15
C LYS A 358 5.51 10.84 -45.05
N MET A 359 4.39 10.79 -44.32
CA MET A 359 3.90 9.57 -43.67
C MET A 359 2.84 8.93 -44.57
N THR A 360 3.13 7.69 -44.99
CA THR A 360 2.14 6.74 -45.49
C THR A 360 1.25 6.25 -44.34
N GLU A 361 0.01 5.95 -44.71
CA GLU A 361 -1.11 5.46 -43.92
C GLU A 361 -0.76 4.33 -42.94
N ASN A 362 -1.35 4.37 -41.74
CA ASN A 362 -2.25 3.32 -41.26
C ASN A 362 -3.02 3.75 -40.00
N CYS A 363 -4.35 3.62 -40.09
CA CYS A 363 -5.31 3.69 -38.98
C CYS A 363 -4.86 2.84 -37.78
N VAL A 364 -4.71 3.44 -36.59
CA VAL A 364 -4.73 2.70 -35.32
C VAL A 364 -5.50 3.52 -34.28
N THR A 365 -6.61 2.95 -33.80
CA THR A 365 -7.38 3.35 -32.61
C THR A 365 -6.48 3.65 -31.41
N PRO A 366 -6.71 4.72 -30.61
CA PRO A 366 -5.86 4.99 -29.46
C PRO A 366 -6.14 3.98 -28.35
N HIS A 367 -5.22 3.04 -28.17
CA HIS A 367 -5.20 2.13 -27.02
C HIS A 367 -5.11 2.95 -25.72
N ARG A 368 -6.06 2.75 -24.80
CA ARG A 368 -5.90 3.23 -23.41
C ARG A 368 -4.62 2.62 -22.83
N GLY A 369 -3.67 3.47 -22.44
CA GLY A 369 -2.44 3.05 -21.77
C GLY A 369 -2.75 2.34 -20.44
N LYS A 370 -1.76 1.59 -19.92
CA LYS A 370 -1.90 0.90 -18.62
C LYS A 370 -1.84 1.93 -17.49
N VAL A 371 -2.67 1.75 -16.45
CA VAL A 371 -2.70 2.60 -15.24
C VAL A 371 -1.44 2.38 -14.38
N LEU A 372 -1.08 1.12 -14.15
CA LEU A 372 0.15 0.73 -13.45
C LEU A 372 1.25 0.46 -14.49
N THR A 373 2.25 1.34 -14.54
CA THR A 373 3.44 1.23 -15.39
C THR A 373 4.70 1.29 -14.52
N MET A 374 5.87 1.08 -15.13
CA MET A 374 7.14 1.29 -14.42
C MET A 374 7.30 2.72 -13.91
N ASP A 375 6.64 3.70 -14.51
CA ASP A 375 6.71 5.10 -14.10
C ASP A 375 5.77 5.37 -12.91
N THR A 376 4.57 4.79 -12.91
CA THR A 376 3.52 5.04 -11.89
C THR A 376 3.54 4.06 -10.71
N MET A 377 4.35 2.99 -10.74
CA MET A 377 4.51 2.07 -9.62
C MET A 377 5.13 2.75 -8.40
N ASN A 378 4.76 2.31 -7.18
CA ASN A 378 5.36 2.78 -5.93
C ASN A 378 6.91 2.76 -5.99
N PRO A 379 7.59 3.91 -5.82
CA PRO A 379 9.04 4.01 -5.96
C PRO A 379 9.82 3.15 -4.94
N ASN A 380 9.26 2.88 -3.76
CA ASN A 380 9.86 1.96 -2.81
C ASN A 380 9.94 0.54 -3.39
N ILE A 381 8.87 0.09 -4.05
CA ILE A 381 8.81 -1.24 -4.68
C ILE A 381 9.78 -1.34 -5.85
N LYS A 382 10.00 -0.25 -6.61
CA LYS A 382 11.02 -0.24 -7.69
C LYS A 382 12.44 -0.49 -7.17
N ARG A 383 12.72 -0.13 -5.90
CA ARG A 383 14.02 -0.36 -5.23
C ARG A 383 14.13 -1.72 -4.54
N VAL A 384 13.03 -2.49 -4.46
CA VAL A 384 13.06 -3.81 -3.82
C VAL A 384 13.78 -4.78 -4.75
N GLU A 385 14.92 -5.28 -4.28
CA GLU A 385 15.66 -6.35 -4.92
C GLU A 385 15.68 -7.59 -4.03
N TYR A 386 15.44 -8.76 -4.62
CA TYR A 386 15.44 -10.04 -3.88
C TYR A 386 16.10 -11.15 -4.71
N ALA A 387 17.43 -11.19 -4.67
CA ALA A 387 18.24 -11.99 -5.58
C ALA A 387 18.02 -13.51 -5.51
N VAL A 388 17.53 -14.04 -4.36
CA VAL A 388 17.26 -15.48 -4.18
C VAL A 388 16.21 -16.01 -5.17
N ARG A 389 15.39 -15.13 -5.74
CA ARG A 389 14.42 -15.43 -6.82
C ARG A 389 14.59 -14.50 -8.03
N GLY A 390 15.80 -14.01 -8.26
CA GLY A 390 16.15 -13.05 -9.30
C GLY A 390 16.37 -13.66 -10.71
N PRO A 391 17.05 -12.93 -11.60
CA PRO A 391 17.21 -13.29 -13.03
C PRO A 391 17.79 -14.68 -13.29
N ILE A 392 18.76 -15.14 -12.49
CA ILE A 392 19.34 -16.50 -12.65
C ILE A 392 18.27 -17.58 -12.44
N VAL A 393 17.35 -17.39 -11.49
CA VAL A 393 16.28 -18.37 -11.24
C VAL A 393 15.26 -18.35 -12.37
N GLN A 394 14.96 -17.19 -12.93
CA GLN A 394 14.11 -17.08 -14.12
C GLN A 394 14.74 -17.83 -15.30
N ARG A 395 16.04 -17.64 -15.52
CA ARG A 395 16.77 -18.36 -16.56
C ARG A 395 16.81 -19.87 -16.31
N ALA A 396 16.97 -20.30 -15.06
CA ALA A 396 16.93 -21.72 -14.69
C ALA A 396 15.58 -22.36 -15.04
N VAL A 397 14.46 -21.65 -14.82
CA VAL A 397 13.11 -22.12 -15.19
C VAL A 397 12.94 -22.19 -16.72
N GLU A 398 13.51 -21.25 -17.46
CA GLU A 398 13.51 -21.29 -18.93
C GLU A 398 14.29 -22.51 -19.45
N LEU A 399 15.48 -22.79 -18.89
CA LEU A 399 16.27 -23.96 -19.24
C LEU A 399 15.53 -25.28 -18.93
N GLU A 400 14.83 -25.36 -17.80
CA GLU A 400 13.96 -26.51 -17.50
C GLU A 400 12.81 -26.68 -18.51
N ARG A 401 12.28 -25.58 -19.06
CA ARG A 401 11.29 -25.64 -20.13
C ARG A 401 11.93 -26.10 -21.44
N GLU A 402 13.05 -25.50 -21.84
CA GLU A 402 13.80 -25.88 -23.06
C GLU A 402 14.15 -27.37 -23.06
N LEU A 403 14.63 -27.91 -21.93
CA LEU A 403 14.93 -29.34 -21.79
C LEU A 403 13.68 -30.22 -21.97
N ARG A 404 12.53 -29.83 -21.40
CA ARG A 404 11.25 -30.54 -21.59
C ARG A 404 10.76 -30.49 -23.03
N GLU A 405 11.06 -29.42 -23.75
CA GLU A 405 10.76 -29.24 -25.17
C GLU A 405 11.77 -29.96 -26.09
N GLY A 406 12.78 -30.65 -25.51
CA GLY A 406 13.74 -31.48 -26.24
C GLY A 406 14.98 -30.73 -26.73
N ALA A 407 15.25 -29.52 -26.22
CA ALA A 407 16.47 -28.80 -26.54
C ALA A 407 17.71 -29.58 -26.10
N LYS A 408 18.72 -29.68 -26.98
CA LYS A 408 20.00 -30.31 -26.65
C LYS A 408 20.87 -29.32 -25.87
N LYS A 409 21.14 -29.62 -24.61
CA LYS A 409 22.06 -28.87 -23.73
C LYS A 409 23.21 -29.78 -23.26
N PRO A 410 24.33 -29.23 -22.77
CA PRO A 410 25.43 -30.02 -22.19
C PRO A 410 25.06 -30.76 -20.88
N PHE A 411 23.83 -30.59 -20.40
CA PHE A 411 23.28 -31.20 -19.19
C PHE A 411 21.84 -31.66 -19.45
N SER A 412 21.38 -32.63 -18.65
CA SER A 412 20.04 -33.23 -18.77
C SER A 412 19.02 -32.68 -17.77
N GLU A 413 19.47 -32.03 -16.70
CA GLU A 413 18.61 -31.42 -15.68
C GLU A 413 19.23 -30.12 -15.15
N VAL A 414 18.39 -29.23 -14.62
CA VAL A 414 18.82 -28.08 -13.84
C VAL A 414 18.90 -28.47 -12.37
N ILE A 415 20.07 -28.32 -11.75
CA ILE A 415 20.28 -28.62 -10.34
C ILE A 415 20.12 -27.31 -9.54
N LYS A 416 18.99 -27.18 -8.84
CA LYS A 416 18.64 -26.01 -8.05
C LYS A 416 19.35 -26.04 -6.68
N ALA A 417 20.54 -25.45 -6.57
CA ALA A 417 21.21 -25.25 -5.28
C ALA A 417 21.08 -23.79 -4.77
N ASN A 418 20.02 -23.11 -5.21
CA ASN A 418 19.75 -21.69 -4.99
C ASN A 418 18.68 -21.40 -3.91
N ILE A 419 18.07 -22.42 -3.28
CA ILE A 419 17.04 -22.17 -2.27
C ILE A 419 17.10 -23.19 -1.14
N GLY A 420 16.97 -22.70 0.09
CA GLY A 420 16.91 -23.50 1.30
C GLY A 420 15.53 -24.15 1.50
N ASP A 421 15.06 -24.95 0.54
CA ASP A 421 13.79 -25.69 0.55
C ASP A 421 14.08 -27.19 0.69
N ALA A 422 13.98 -27.72 1.92
CA ALA A 422 14.47 -29.04 2.26
C ALA A 422 13.72 -30.16 1.51
N HIS A 423 12.39 -30.09 1.45
CA HIS A 423 11.56 -31.11 0.81
C HIS A 423 11.70 -31.10 -0.71
N ALA A 424 11.84 -29.91 -1.32
CA ALA A 424 12.11 -29.81 -2.76
C ALA A 424 13.45 -30.46 -3.15
N MET A 425 14.39 -30.61 -2.21
CA MET A 425 15.68 -31.25 -2.40
C MET A 425 15.74 -32.70 -1.89
N GLY A 426 14.60 -33.29 -1.56
CA GLY A 426 14.50 -34.71 -1.23
C GLY A 426 14.61 -35.06 0.26
N GLN A 427 14.67 -34.07 1.17
CA GLN A 427 14.51 -34.37 2.60
C GLN A 427 13.12 -34.95 2.84
N LYS A 428 13.06 -36.09 3.55
CA LYS A 428 11.79 -36.71 3.92
C LYS A 428 11.13 -35.91 5.06
N PRO A 429 9.81 -35.68 5.00
CA PRO A 429 9.07 -35.07 6.10
C PRO A 429 9.15 -35.95 7.36
N ILE A 430 9.14 -35.31 8.54
CA ILE A 430 9.10 -36.01 9.83
C ILE A 430 7.70 -36.61 10.04
N THR A 431 7.63 -37.92 10.31
CA THR A 431 6.37 -38.68 10.31
C THR A 431 5.37 -38.14 11.32
N PHE A 432 5.81 -37.88 12.55
CA PHE A 432 4.95 -37.38 13.62
C PHE A 432 4.27 -36.04 13.27
N LEU A 433 5.02 -35.11 12.65
CA LEU A 433 4.49 -33.81 12.24
C LEU A 433 3.35 -33.98 11.22
N ARG A 434 3.54 -34.88 10.25
CA ARG A 434 2.56 -35.17 9.20
C ARG A 434 1.32 -35.89 9.75
N GLN A 435 1.50 -36.81 10.68
CA GLN A 435 0.40 -37.54 11.33
C GLN A 435 -0.53 -36.57 12.07
N VAL A 436 0.01 -35.70 12.92
CA VAL A 436 -0.81 -34.74 13.68
C VAL A 436 -1.51 -33.74 12.75
N LEU A 437 -0.82 -33.23 11.73
CA LEU A 437 -1.44 -32.33 10.76
C LEU A 437 -2.55 -33.00 9.95
N ALA A 438 -2.39 -34.28 9.57
CA ALA A 438 -3.44 -35.05 8.90
C ALA A 438 -4.67 -35.21 9.80
N LEU A 439 -4.47 -35.57 11.07
CA LEU A 439 -5.54 -35.67 12.07
C LEU A 439 -6.24 -34.33 12.31
N CYS A 440 -5.51 -33.22 12.32
CA CYS A 440 -6.12 -31.89 12.45
C CYS A 440 -6.90 -31.47 11.19
N SER A 441 -6.43 -31.88 10.01
CA SER A 441 -7.05 -31.53 8.73
C SER A 441 -8.29 -32.37 8.42
N TYR A 442 -8.30 -33.63 8.89
CA TYR A 442 -9.43 -34.53 8.76
C TYR A 442 -9.69 -35.26 10.10
N PRO A 443 -10.43 -34.64 11.03
CA PRO A 443 -10.62 -35.15 12.39
C PRO A 443 -11.27 -36.53 12.50
N ASP A 444 -11.99 -37.00 11.48
CA ASP A 444 -12.58 -38.35 11.48
C ASP A 444 -11.52 -39.46 11.61
N LEU A 445 -10.27 -39.17 11.18
CA LEU A 445 -9.11 -40.05 11.35
C LEU A 445 -8.72 -40.29 12.82
N LEU A 446 -9.23 -39.49 13.76
CA LEU A 446 -9.01 -39.72 15.20
C LEU A 446 -9.58 -41.07 15.69
N ASN A 447 -10.53 -41.63 14.95
CA ASN A 447 -11.17 -42.92 15.24
C ASN A 447 -10.42 -44.12 14.65
N GLU A 448 -9.39 -43.88 13.83
CA GLU A 448 -8.62 -44.92 13.14
C GLU A 448 -7.49 -45.46 14.02
N ASP A 449 -7.24 -46.77 14.01
CA ASP A 449 -6.24 -47.42 14.88
C ASP A 449 -4.79 -47.25 14.40
N HIS A 450 -4.57 -46.80 13.16
CA HIS A 450 -3.22 -46.71 12.57
C HIS A 450 -2.44 -45.44 12.94
N PHE A 451 -3.05 -44.50 13.68
CA PHE A 451 -2.35 -43.33 14.24
C PHE A 451 -1.98 -43.55 15.70
N PRO A 452 -0.76 -43.17 16.13
CA PRO A 452 -0.32 -43.35 17.50
C PRO A 452 -1.07 -42.41 18.46
N ASP A 453 -1.26 -42.85 19.70
CA ASP A 453 -2.11 -42.16 20.68
C ASP A 453 -1.61 -40.77 21.06
N ASP A 454 -0.29 -40.58 21.11
CA ASP A 454 0.33 -39.27 21.35
C ASP A 454 0.04 -38.29 20.21
N ALA A 455 0.05 -38.73 18.94
CA ALA A 455 -0.36 -37.91 17.81
C ALA A 455 -1.85 -37.53 17.88
N LYS A 456 -2.72 -38.49 18.21
CA LYS A 456 -4.16 -38.23 18.44
C LYS A 456 -4.38 -37.23 19.58
N LEU A 457 -3.60 -37.35 20.66
CA LEU A 457 -3.67 -36.43 21.80
C LEU A 457 -3.27 -35.01 21.40
N ARG A 458 -2.18 -34.84 20.64
CA ARG A 458 -1.77 -33.52 20.11
C ARG A 458 -2.84 -32.93 19.21
N ALA A 459 -3.39 -33.72 18.28
CA ALA A 459 -4.44 -33.26 17.37
C ALA A 459 -5.71 -32.82 18.12
N ARG A 460 -6.20 -33.62 19.08
CA ARG A 460 -7.37 -33.26 19.90
C ARG A 460 -7.16 -31.95 20.66
N ARG A 461 -5.98 -31.77 21.26
CA ARG A 461 -5.63 -30.56 22.01
C ARG A 461 -5.64 -29.32 21.10
N ILE A 462 -5.07 -29.42 19.91
CA ILE A 462 -5.06 -28.32 18.93
C ILE A 462 -6.49 -28.01 18.45
N LEU A 463 -7.28 -29.03 18.09
CA LEU A 463 -8.66 -28.85 17.65
C LEU A 463 -9.53 -28.22 18.75
N GLN A 464 -9.38 -28.65 20.01
CA GLN A 464 -10.09 -28.06 21.16
C GLN A 464 -9.77 -26.58 21.38
N ALA A 465 -8.56 -26.15 21.04
CA ALA A 465 -8.17 -24.74 21.12
C ALA A 465 -8.73 -23.90 19.95
N CYS A 466 -9.24 -24.54 18.89
CA CYS A 466 -9.82 -23.88 17.73
C CYS A 466 -11.33 -23.68 17.89
N GLY A 467 -11.84 -22.54 17.39
CA GLY A 467 -13.27 -22.30 17.32
C GLY A 467 -13.99 -23.39 16.51
N GLY A 468 -15.03 -24.00 17.07
CA GLY A 468 -15.79 -25.06 16.41
C GLY A 468 -15.00 -26.36 16.19
N GLY A 469 -13.85 -26.55 16.85
CA GLY A 469 -13.06 -27.77 16.71
C GLY A 469 -12.36 -27.89 15.35
N SER A 470 -12.13 -26.79 14.63
CA SER A 470 -11.64 -26.80 13.25
C SER A 470 -10.46 -25.88 13.04
N ILE A 471 -9.39 -26.38 12.42
CA ILE A 471 -8.24 -25.57 11.98
C ILE A 471 -8.56 -24.63 10.81
N GLY A 472 -9.80 -24.64 10.31
CA GLY A 472 -10.31 -23.64 9.36
C GLY A 472 -10.82 -22.35 10.02
N ALA A 473 -10.97 -22.32 11.35
CA ALA A 473 -11.40 -21.13 12.07
C ALA A 473 -10.23 -20.15 12.28
N TYR A 474 -10.54 -18.85 12.41
CA TYR A 474 -9.57 -17.88 12.89
C TYR A 474 -9.19 -18.18 14.35
N SER A 475 -7.89 -18.05 14.68
CA SER A 475 -7.43 -17.98 16.07
C SER A 475 -7.31 -16.53 16.54
N THR A 476 -6.89 -16.31 17.78
CA THR A 476 -6.58 -14.94 18.23
C THR A 476 -5.45 -14.35 17.40
N SER A 477 -5.36 -13.02 17.29
CA SER A 477 -4.39 -12.38 16.39
C SER A 477 -2.93 -12.60 16.76
N GLN A 478 -2.63 -12.91 18.03
CA GLN A 478 -1.29 -13.35 18.45
C GLN A 478 -1.03 -14.84 18.15
N GLY A 479 -2.07 -15.60 17.81
CA GLY A 479 -2.05 -17.05 17.62
C GLY A 479 -2.81 -17.83 18.69
N LEU A 480 -2.96 -19.13 18.48
CA LEU A 480 -3.58 -20.05 19.44
C LEU A 480 -2.86 -19.95 20.79
N GLU A 481 -3.63 -19.74 21.86
CA GLU A 481 -3.07 -19.54 23.19
C GLU A 481 -2.28 -20.75 23.69
N CYS A 482 -2.81 -21.97 23.48
CA CYS A 482 -2.11 -23.19 23.89
C CYS A 482 -0.73 -23.30 23.24
N VAL A 483 -0.62 -22.91 21.96
CA VAL A 483 0.64 -22.93 21.20
C VAL A 483 1.60 -21.87 21.70
N ARG A 484 1.13 -20.65 21.98
CA ARG A 484 1.97 -19.60 22.60
C ARG A 484 2.54 -20.04 23.95
N GLN A 485 1.73 -20.74 24.74
CA GLN A 485 2.19 -21.32 26.01
C GLN A 485 3.25 -22.42 25.81
N ASP A 486 3.13 -23.26 24.78
CA ASP A 486 4.17 -24.25 24.46
C ASP A 486 5.45 -23.62 23.95
N VAL A 487 5.36 -22.59 23.12
CA VAL A 487 6.53 -21.79 22.70
C VAL A 487 7.25 -21.23 23.92
N ALA A 488 6.53 -20.61 24.86
CA ALA A 488 7.12 -20.08 26.08
C ALA A 488 7.81 -21.17 26.93
N ARG A 489 7.16 -22.33 27.12
CA ARG A 489 7.76 -23.48 27.82
C ARG A 489 8.99 -24.04 27.10
N TYR A 490 8.96 -24.09 25.77
CA TYR A 490 10.10 -24.52 24.97
C TYR A 490 11.28 -23.58 25.15
N ILE A 491 11.05 -22.27 25.07
CA ILE A 491 12.09 -21.24 25.28
C ILE A 491 12.66 -21.36 26.69
N GLU A 492 11.82 -21.53 27.72
CA GLU A 492 12.27 -21.71 29.10
C GLU A 492 13.14 -22.96 29.26
N ARG A 493 12.77 -24.09 28.67
CA ARG A 493 13.58 -25.33 28.69
C ARG A 493 14.90 -25.15 27.95
N ARG A 494 14.86 -24.60 26.73
CA ARG A 494 16.03 -24.37 25.87
C ARG A 494 17.03 -23.42 26.55
N ASP A 495 16.53 -22.39 27.21
CA ASP A 495 17.34 -21.36 27.86
C ASP A 495 17.68 -21.69 29.34
N GLY A 496 17.58 -22.97 29.75
CA GLY A 496 18.06 -23.40 31.07
C GLY A 496 17.23 -22.90 32.26
N GLY A 497 15.93 -22.71 32.09
CA GLY A 497 14.99 -22.26 33.13
C GLY A 497 14.70 -20.75 33.13
N ILE A 498 15.24 -20.00 32.17
CA ILE A 498 14.92 -18.57 32.00
C ILE A 498 13.49 -18.44 31.46
N ARG A 499 12.57 -18.03 32.32
CA ARG A 499 11.15 -17.88 32.01
C ARG A 499 10.88 -17.08 30.74
N SER A 500 9.87 -17.51 30.00
CA SER A 500 9.28 -16.79 28.86
C SER A 500 7.80 -16.58 29.15
N ASP A 501 7.28 -15.39 28.82
CA ASP A 501 5.87 -15.05 29.01
C ASP A 501 5.10 -15.31 27.69
N PRO A 502 4.05 -16.15 27.69
CA PRO A 502 3.20 -16.36 26.52
C PRO A 502 2.57 -15.06 25.94
N SER A 503 2.48 -13.99 26.74
CA SER A 503 1.99 -12.66 26.30
C SER A 503 3.01 -11.90 25.44
N ASN A 504 4.26 -12.35 25.41
CA ASN A 504 5.34 -11.81 24.58
C ASN A 504 5.51 -12.60 23.27
N ILE A 505 4.76 -13.70 23.10
CA ILE A 505 4.83 -14.56 21.93
C ILE A 505 3.78 -14.17 20.89
N TYR A 506 4.21 -13.98 19.65
CA TYR A 506 3.36 -13.75 18.50
C TYR A 506 3.64 -14.81 17.44
N LEU A 507 2.67 -15.67 17.16
CA LEU A 507 2.75 -16.59 16.03
C LEU A 507 2.65 -15.79 14.72
N SER A 508 3.30 -16.30 13.66
CA SER A 508 3.47 -15.58 12.40
C SER A 508 3.44 -16.52 11.20
N THR A 509 3.26 -15.95 10.00
CA THR A 509 3.28 -16.68 8.73
C THR A 509 4.73 -16.96 8.28
N GLY A 510 5.46 -17.70 9.12
CA GLY A 510 6.90 -17.87 9.09
C GLY A 510 7.64 -16.64 9.64
N ALA A 511 8.93 -16.79 9.97
CA ALA A 511 9.74 -15.70 10.51
C ALA A 511 9.78 -14.45 9.60
N SER A 512 9.63 -14.61 8.28
CA SER A 512 9.60 -13.48 7.34
C SER A 512 8.50 -12.48 7.66
N ASP A 513 7.32 -12.97 8.04
CA ASP A 513 6.18 -12.14 8.42
C ASP A 513 6.44 -11.37 9.73
N ALA A 514 7.01 -12.06 10.72
CA ALA A 514 7.39 -11.46 12.00
C ALA A 514 8.46 -10.36 11.84
N ILE A 515 9.51 -10.62 11.06
CA ILE A 515 10.59 -9.66 10.76
C ILE A 515 10.00 -8.40 10.10
N VAL A 516 9.21 -8.56 9.04
CA VAL A 516 8.57 -7.43 8.33
C VAL A 516 7.62 -6.66 9.24
N THR A 517 6.92 -7.35 10.15
CA THR A 517 6.02 -6.72 11.13
C THR A 517 6.79 -5.85 12.12
N MET A 518 7.92 -6.33 12.64
CA MET A 518 8.78 -5.53 13.51
C MET A 518 9.42 -4.34 12.80
N LEU A 519 9.88 -4.53 11.55
CA LEU A 519 10.39 -3.42 10.74
C LEU A 519 9.30 -2.36 10.48
N LYS A 520 8.06 -2.77 10.19
CA LYS A 520 6.90 -1.86 10.04
C LYS A 520 6.65 -1.03 11.30
N LEU A 521 6.86 -1.62 12.48
CA LEU A 521 6.69 -0.94 13.76
C LEU A 521 7.84 0.05 14.06
N LEU A 522 9.06 -0.25 13.60
CA LEU A 522 10.27 0.53 13.88
C LEU A 522 10.50 1.70 12.90
N VAL A 523 10.08 1.56 11.65
CA VAL A 523 10.38 2.53 10.58
C VAL A 523 9.51 3.77 10.68
N SER A 524 10.15 4.93 10.84
CA SER A 524 9.51 6.24 10.99
C SER A 524 10.45 7.38 10.57
N GLY A 525 9.96 8.62 10.59
CA GLY A 525 10.76 9.82 10.29
C GLY A 525 11.03 10.01 8.79
N GLU A 526 11.71 11.11 8.46
CA GLU A 526 12.08 11.48 7.08
C GLU A 526 13.47 12.14 7.06
N GLY A 527 14.12 12.18 5.89
CA GLY A 527 15.45 12.74 5.74
C GLY A 527 16.45 12.18 6.77
N SER A 528 17.16 13.06 7.48
CA SER A 528 18.12 12.67 8.52
C SER A 528 17.49 12.02 9.76
N THR A 529 16.18 12.15 9.96
CA THR A 529 15.45 11.50 11.06
C THR A 529 14.89 10.14 10.69
N ARG A 530 15.00 9.73 9.41
CA ARG A 530 14.51 8.44 8.93
C ARG A 530 15.17 7.31 9.69
N THR A 531 14.38 6.32 10.11
CA THR A 531 14.88 5.11 10.76
C THR A 531 15.94 4.44 9.88
N GLY A 532 17.13 4.25 10.45
CA GLY A 532 18.18 3.40 9.94
C GLY A 532 18.20 2.06 10.65
N VAL A 533 18.41 0.98 9.90
CA VAL A 533 18.49 -0.39 10.43
C VAL A 533 19.80 -1.01 10.01
N MET A 534 20.55 -1.50 11.00
CA MET A 534 21.84 -2.15 10.80
C MET A 534 21.65 -3.61 10.41
N ILE A 535 22.20 -4.03 9.27
CA ILE A 535 22.13 -5.39 8.74
C ILE A 535 23.51 -5.88 8.30
N SER A 536 23.76 -7.18 8.43
CA SER A 536 25.04 -7.76 8.06
C SER A 536 25.29 -7.70 6.57
N ILE A 537 26.54 -7.54 6.16
CA ILE A 537 27.00 -7.82 4.81
C ILE A 537 28.04 -8.94 4.92
N PRO A 538 27.78 -10.12 4.31
CA PRO A 538 26.56 -10.50 3.57
C PRO A 538 25.29 -10.60 4.43
N GLN A 539 24.13 -10.32 3.84
CA GLN A 539 22.79 -10.40 4.49
C GLN A 539 21.95 -11.55 3.95
N TYR A 540 20.91 -11.95 4.68
CA TYR A 540 19.73 -12.56 4.07
C TYR A 540 18.88 -11.49 3.37
N PRO A 541 18.62 -11.57 2.04
CA PRO A 541 18.07 -10.42 1.28
C PRO A 541 16.65 -9.99 1.64
N LEU A 542 15.95 -10.72 2.52
CA LEU A 542 14.68 -10.28 3.07
C LEU A 542 14.83 -8.93 3.78
N TYR A 543 15.93 -8.70 4.48
CA TYR A 543 16.14 -7.48 5.25
C TYR A 543 16.24 -6.26 4.33
N SER A 544 17.19 -6.23 3.39
CA SER A 544 17.28 -5.14 2.39
C SER A 544 15.98 -4.93 1.61
N ALA A 545 15.33 -6.00 1.15
CA ALA A 545 14.05 -5.91 0.45
C ALA A 545 12.97 -5.25 1.32
N ALA A 546 12.82 -5.65 2.57
CA ALA A 546 11.84 -5.08 3.50
C ALA A 546 12.18 -3.62 3.86
N LEU A 547 13.47 -3.29 4.05
CA LEU A 547 13.90 -1.91 4.28
C LEU A 547 13.59 -1.02 3.08
N ALA A 548 13.81 -1.52 1.85
CA ALA A 548 13.45 -0.81 0.62
C ALA A 548 11.93 -0.61 0.49
N GLU A 549 11.13 -1.66 0.73
CA GLU A 549 9.64 -1.59 0.74
C GLU A 549 9.15 -0.50 1.70
N LEU A 550 9.74 -0.47 2.89
CA LEU A 550 9.39 0.47 3.96
C LEU A 550 10.06 1.83 3.81
N GLY A 551 10.92 2.03 2.80
CA GLY A 551 11.70 3.26 2.61
C GLY A 551 12.64 3.59 3.78
N ALA A 552 13.07 2.60 4.56
CA ALA A 552 14.03 2.76 5.65
C ALA A 552 15.45 2.92 5.10
N VAL A 553 16.37 3.43 5.94
CA VAL A 553 17.79 3.52 5.58
C VAL A 553 18.49 2.21 5.95
N GLN A 554 19.06 1.53 4.97
CA GLN A 554 19.90 0.36 5.19
C GLN A 554 21.29 0.81 5.68
N ILE A 555 21.71 0.34 6.85
CA ILE A 555 23.04 0.56 7.41
C ILE A 555 23.79 -0.78 7.33
N ASN A 556 24.81 -0.82 6.49
CA ASN A 556 25.62 -2.02 6.34
C ASN A 556 26.65 -2.10 7.45
N TYR A 557 26.82 -3.29 8.03
CA TYR A 557 28.03 -3.65 8.78
C TYR A 557 28.63 -4.92 8.18
N TYR A 558 29.95 -4.99 8.08
CA TYR A 558 30.61 -6.12 7.41
C TYR A 558 30.97 -7.23 8.41
N LEU A 559 30.64 -8.46 8.06
CA LEU A 559 31.12 -9.64 8.78
C LEU A 559 32.59 -9.91 8.43
N ASN A 560 33.37 -10.39 9.39
CA ASN A 560 34.79 -10.64 9.18
C ASN A 560 35.02 -12.01 8.55
N GLU A 561 35.18 -12.05 7.22
CA GLU A 561 35.45 -13.28 6.47
C GLU A 561 36.69 -14.02 6.97
N GLU A 562 37.78 -13.32 7.28
CA GLU A 562 39.04 -13.92 7.75
C GLU A 562 38.91 -14.58 9.13
N GLN A 563 37.87 -14.21 9.89
CA GLN A 563 37.55 -14.75 11.21
C GLN A 563 36.24 -15.54 11.19
N CYS A 564 36.03 -16.36 10.16
CA CYS A 564 34.87 -17.24 10.03
C CYS A 564 33.53 -16.49 10.07
N TRP A 565 33.45 -15.32 9.44
CA TRP A 565 32.28 -14.46 9.40
C TRP A 565 31.78 -13.99 10.78
N SER A 566 32.70 -13.83 11.73
CA SER A 566 32.41 -13.28 13.05
C SER A 566 31.88 -11.84 12.96
N LEU A 567 31.10 -11.45 13.96
CA LEU A 567 30.70 -10.05 14.18
C LEU A 567 31.82 -9.31 14.91
N ASP A 568 32.09 -8.08 14.49
CA ASP A 568 33.05 -7.19 15.12
C ASP A 568 32.35 -5.91 15.61
N VAL A 569 32.43 -5.65 16.92
CA VAL A 569 31.82 -4.46 17.55
C VAL A 569 32.48 -3.16 17.07
N SER A 570 33.76 -3.18 16.69
CA SER A 570 34.44 -2.01 16.16
C SER A 570 33.85 -1.59 14.80
N GLU A 571 33.57 -2.56 13.93
CA GLU A 571 32.86 -2.37 12.67
C GLU A 571 31.43 -1.88 12.88
N LEU A 572 30.69 -2.47 13.84
CA LEU A 572 29.35 -1.98 14.21
C LEU A 572 29.39 -0.50 14.64
N ARG A 573 30.37 -0.10 15.45
CA ARG A 573 30.52 1.28 15.92
C ARG A 573 30.88 2.24 14.78
N GLN A 574 31.72 1.80 13.84
CA GLN A 574 32.08 2.57 12.65
C GLN A 574 30.85 2.79 11.74
N ALA A 575 30.12 1.72 11.41
CA ALA A 575 28.91 1.77 10.59
C ALA A 575 27.84 2.68 11.22
N LEU A 576 27.62 2.54 12.53
CA LEU A 576 26.67 3.38 13.28
C LEU A 576 27.06 4.86 13.24
N THR A 577 28.34 5.18 13.45
CA THR A 577 28.85 6.56 13.46
C THR A 577 28.73 7.21 12.09
N ALA A 578 29.01 6.48 11.01
CA ALA A 578 28.82 6.95 9.65
C ALA A 578 27.34 7.23 9.36
N ALA A 579 26.46 6.31 9.74
CA ALA A 579 25.02 6.39 9.49
C ALA A 579 24.33 7.56 10.18
N ARG A 580 24.78 7.93 11.39
CA ARG A 580 24.25 9.08 12.16
C ARG A 580 24.35 10.42 11.41
N LYS A 581 25.18 10.51 10.38
CA LYS A 581 25.31 11.71 9.53
C LYS A 581 24.10 11.93 8.62
N HIS A 582 23.32 10.88 8.32
CA HIS A 582 22.27 10.93 7.30
C HIS A 582 21.00 10.15 7.65
N CYS A 583 20.92 9.49 8.81
CA CYS A 583 19.72 8.82 9.30
C CYS A 583 19.76 8.69 10.83
N ARG A 584 18.68 8.15 11.41
CA ARG A 584 18.60 7.80 12.83
C ARG A 584 18.64 6.28 13.00
N PRO A 585 19.81 5.68 13.29
CA PRO A 585 19.89 4.26 13.59
C PRO A 585 18.98 3.90 14.78
N ARG A 586 18.17 2.85 14.64
CA ARG A 586 17.25 2.40 15.70
C ARG A 586 17.27 0.91 15.98
N ALA A 587 17.75 0.10 15.04
CA ALA A 587 17.71 -1.35 15.19
C ALA A 587 18.97 -2.01 14.63
N LEU A 588 19.34 -3.14 15.21
CA LEU A 588 20.42 -4.02 14.78
C LEU A 588 19.86 -5.42 14.56
N CYS A 589 19.93 -5.89 13.32
CA CYS A 589 19.53 -7.24 12.93
C CYS A 589 20.73 -8.17 12.97
N ILE A 590 20.61 -9.29 13.68
CA ILE A 590 21.62 -10.35 13.74
C ILE A 590 21.00 -11.64 13.24
N ILE A 591 21.71 -12.36 12.36
CA ILE A 591 21.31 -13.67 11.87
C ILE A 591 22.26 -14.72 12.48
N ASN A 592 21.74 -15.58 13.35
CA ASN A 592 22.55 -16.57 14.07
C ASN A 592 21.78 -17.87 14.33
N PRO A 593 22.19 -19.02 13.77
CA PRO A 593 23.27 -19.20 12.80
C PRO A 593 23.06 -18.42 11.49
N GLY A 594 24.14 -17.94 10.90
CA GLY A 594 24.06 -16.97 9.80
C GLY A 594 23.67 -17.56 8.44
N ASN A 595 22.99 -16.74 7.65
CA ASN A 595 22.63 -17.03 6.26
C ASN A 595 22.90 -15.76 5.45
N PRO A 596 23.75 -15.80 4.42
CA PRO A 596 24.27 -16.97 3.70
C PRO A 596 25.54 -17.65 4.27
N THR A 597 26.14 -17.11 5.32
CA THR A 597 27.52 -17.40 5.75
C THR A 597 27.72 -18.68 6.56
N GLY A 598 26.67 -19.24 7.18
CA GLY A 598 26.73 -20.53 7.88
C GLY A 598 27.50 -20.53 9.20
N GLN A 599 27.93 -19.38 9.70
CA GLN A 599 28.65 -19.24 10.97
C GLN A 599 27.70 -19.32 12.17
N VAL A 600 28.26 -19.67 13.33
CA VAL A 600 27.62 -19.70 14.63
C VAL A 600 28.36 -18.75 15.56
N GLN A 601 27.68 -17.73 16.06
CA GLN A 601 28.29 -16.74 16.94
C GLN A 601 28.55 -17.32 18.32
N SER A 602 29.74 -17.05 18.87
CA SER A 602 30.08 -17.45 20.23
C SER A 602 29.26 -16.67 21.27
N LYS A 603 29.09 -17.24 22.47
CA LYS A 603 28.44 -16.55 23.59
C LYS A 603 29.06 -15.18 23.85
N LYS A 604 30.39 -15.10 23.86
CA LYS A 604 31.14 -13.85 24.12
C LYS A 604 30.83 -12.78 23.07
N CYS A 605 30.77 -13.17 21.80
CA CYS A 605 30.37 -12.28 20.71
C CYS A 605 28.95 -11.72 20.93
N ILE A 606 27.99 -12.58 21.29
CA ILE A 606 26.60 -12.18 21.58
C ILE A 606 26.55 -11.19 22.77
N GLU A 607 27.29 -11.46 23.85
CA GLU A 607 27.36 -10.53 24.99
C GLU A 607 27.90 -9.16 24.60
N ASP A 608 28.92 -9.11 23.75
CA ASP A 608 29.55 -7.87 23.34
C ASP A 608 28.64 -7.08 22.38
N VAL A 609 27.85 -7.76 21.54
CA VAL A 609 26.78 -7.15 20.74
C VAL A 609 25.66 -6.60 21.62
N ILE A 610 25.24 -7.33 22.67
CA ILE A 610 24.22 -6.85 23.61
C ILE A 610 24.72 -5.60 24.36
N ARG A 611 25.98 -5.59 24.82
CA ARG A 611 26.59 -4.41 25.44
C ARG A 611 26.57 -3.21 24.48
N PHE A 612 26.99 -3.41 23.24
CA PHE A 612 26.94 -2.37 22.22
C PHE A 612 25.52 -1.84 21.98
N ALA A 613 24.53 -2.73 21.85
CA ALA A 613 23.14 -2.31 21.63
C ALA A 613 22.55 -1.56 22.83
N ALA A 614 22.91 -1.94 24.06
CA ALA A 614 22.53 -1.23 25.27
C ALA A 614 23.16 0.17 25.34
N GLU A 615 24.46 0.29 25.07
CA GLU A 615 25.19 1.57 25.01
C GLU A 615 24.56 2.53 24.00
N GLU A 616 24.23 2.03 22.81
CA GLU A 616 23.79 2.84 21.67
C GLU A 616 22.25 2.93 21.56
N ARG A 617 21.51 2.29 22.47
CA ARG A 617 20.04 2.23 22.54
C ARG A 617 19.41 1.71 21.23
N LEU A 618 19.89 0.57 20.77
CA LEU A 618 19.40 -0.11 19.56
C LEU A 618 18.44 -1.23 19.92
N PHE A 619 17.35 -1.35 19.16
CA PHE A 619 16.44 -2.49 19.21
C PHE A 619 17.12 -3.71 18.57
N LEU A 620 17.23 -4.81 19.30
CA LEU A 620 17.82 -6.05 18.79
C LEU A 620 16.79 -6.89 18.03
N MET A 621 17.14 -7.32 16.83
CA MET A 621 16.37 -8.26 16.01
C MET A 621 17.20 -9.53 15.78
N ALA A 622 16.95 -10.57 16.57
CA ALA A 622 17.70 -11.83 16.54
C ALA A 622 16.98 -12.88 15.69
N ASP A 623 17.49 -13.11 14.47
CA ASP A 623 16.99 -14.12 13.54
C ASP A 623 17.65 -15.47 13.82
N GLU A 624 16.94 -16.31 14.57
CA GLU A 624 17.41 -17.59 15.13
C GLU A 624 16.72 -18.79 14.45
N VAL A 625 16.35 -18.64 13.18
CA VAL A 625 15.61 -19.68 12.43
C VAL A 625 16.40 -20.96 12.21
N TYR A 626 17.73 -20.92 12.33
CA TYR A 626 18.63 -22.06 12.13
C TYR A 626 19.14 -22.70 13.43
N GLN A 627 18.54 -22.39 14.59
CA GLN A 627 19.08 -22.76 15.91
C GLN A 627 19.35 -24.26 16.14
N ASP A 628 18.60 -25.16 15.49
CA ASP A 628 18.82 -26.61 15.61
C ASP A 628 19.88 -27.17 14.65
N ASN A 629 20.37 -26.36 13.71
CA ASN A 629 21.35 -26.76 12.70
C ASN A 629 22.73 -26.24 13.07
N ILE A 630 23.42 -26.97 13.93
CA ILE A 630 24.80 -26.73 14.35
C ILE A 630 25.62 -28.00 14.06
N TYR A 631 26.72 -27.86 13.33
CA TYR A 631 27.50 -28.98 12.80
C TYR A 631 28.95 -29.00 13.26
N ALA A 632 29.56 -27.82 13.37
CA ALA A 632 30.96 -27.70 13.72
C ALA A 632 31.19 -28.06 15.20
N GLU A 633 32.27 -28.80 15.44
CA GLU A 633 32.70 -29.15 16.78
C GLU A 633 33.06 -27.88 17.58
N GLY A 634 32.68 -27.84 18.86
CA GLY A 634 32.89 -26.68 19.72
C GLY A 634 31.95 -25.49 19.49
N CYS A 635 31.07 -25.56 18.48
CA CYS A 635 30.00 -24.58 18.29
C CYS A 635 28.73 -25.02 19.02
N GLU A 636 28.08 -24.09 19.70
CA GLU A 636 26.78 -24.28 20.36
C GLU A 636 25.86 -23.11 20.00
N PHE A 637 24.57 -23.37 19.85
CA PHE A 637 23.59 -22.30 19.74
C PHE A 637 23.37 -21.65 21.11
N HIS A 638 23.56 -20.34 21.17
CA HIS A 638 23.15 -19.52 22.31
C HIS A 638 22.12 -18.51 21.83
N SER A 639 20.92 -18.54 22.41
CA SER A 639 19.90 -17.54 22.10
C SER A 639 20.30 -16.18 22.65
N PHE A 640 19.97 -15.11 21.92
CA PHE A 640 20.14 -13.74 22.41
C PHE A 640 19.39 -13.52 23.72
N LYS A 641 18.20 -14.14 23.88
CA LYS A 641 17.44 -14.11 25.13
C LYS A 641 18.23 -14.72 26.29
N LYS A 642 18.78 -15.93 26.15
CA LYS A 642 19.55 -16.58 27.21
C LYS A 642 20.71 -15.68 27.66
N VAL A 643 21.52 -15.21 26.71
CA VAL A 643 22.69 -14.39 27.00
C VAL A 643 22.28 -13.06 27.65
N LEU A 644 21.24 -12.39 27.14
CA LEU A 644 20.73 -11.15 27.70
C LEU A 644 20.32 -11.28 29.18
N PHE A 645 19.62 -12.36 29.53
CA PHE A 645 19.19 -12.62 30.91
C PHE A 645 20.35 -13.05 31.81
N GLU A 646 21.31 -13.82 31.30
CA GLU A 646 22.53 -14.19 32.03
C GLU A 646 23.44 -12.98 32.32
N MET A 647 23.37 -11.93 31.50
CA MET A 647 24.10 -10.68 31.71
C MET A 647 23.54 -9.80 32.85
N GLY A 648 22.37 -10.13 33.40
CA GLY A 648 21.81 -9.46 34.57
C GLY A 648 20.66 -8.48 34.28
N PRO A 649 19.98 -7.99 35.33
CA PRO A 649 18.80 -7.12 35.22
C PRO A 649 19.09 -5.76 34.58
N GLU A 650 20.33 -5.29 34.62
CA GLU A 650 20.74 -4.04 33.98
C GLU A 650 20.59 -4.08 32.45
N PHE A 651 20.74 -5.26 31.84
CA PHE A 651 20.51 -5.48 30.41
C PHE A 651 19.12 -6.08 30.17
N SER A 652 18.76 -7.14 30.91
CA SER A 652 17.51 -7.89 30.65
C SER A 652 16.23 -7.13 30.94
N ASN A 653 16.25 -6.03 31.71
CA ASN A 653 15.08 -5.16 31.90
C ASN A 653 15.05 -3.94 30.96
N THR A 654 16.10 -3.71 30.17
CA THR A 654 16.29 -2.45 29.43
C THR A 654 16.44 -2.64 27.92
N VAL A 655 17.12 -3.69 27.47
CA VAL A 655 17.38 -3.93 26.05
C VAL A 655 16.13 -4.50 25.39
N GLU A 656 15.59 -3.78 24.41
CA GLU A 656 14.49 -4.25 23.58
C GLU A 656 14.98 -5.32 22.61
N LEU A 657 14.32 -6.48 22.58
CA LEU A 657 14.70 -7.63 21.76
C LEU A 657 13.47 -8.28 21.13
N ALA A 658 13.55 -8.58 19.83
CA ALA A 658 12.69 -9.53 19.15
C ALA A 658 13.52 -10.71 18.64
N SER A 659 13.23 -11.92 19.13
CA SER A 659 13.83 -13.17 18.65
C SER A 659 12.86 -13.91 17.72
N PHE A 660 13.33 -14.35 16.54
CA PHE A 660 12.52 -14.97 15.51
C PHE A 660 12.83 -16.46 15.33
N HIS A 661 11.78 -17.26 15.16
CA HIS A 661 11.91 -18.68 14.83
C HIS A 661 10.87 -19.14 13.79
N SER A 662 11.12 -20.29 13.15
CA SER A 662 10.36 -20.75 11.98
C SER A 662 10.31 -22.27 11.88
N THR A 663 9.18 -22.81 11.42
CA THR A 663 9.03 -24.24 11.08
C THR A 663 9.71 -24.61 9.76
N SER A 664 10.21 -23.62 9.01
CA SER A 664 10.67 -23.81 7.64
C SER A 664 12.06 -24.44 7.52
N LYS A 665 12.86 -24.37 8.58
CA LYS A 665 14.30 -24.68 8.52
C LYS A 665 14.62 -25.94 9.31
N CYS A 666 15.91 -26.25 9.42
CA CYS A 666 16.42 -27.37 10.19
C CYS A 666 15.84 -28.74 9.82
N TYR A 667 15.80 -29.67 10.79
CA TYR A 667 15.32 -31.03 10.58
C TYR A 667 13.83 -31.11 10.25
N MET A 668 13.02 -30.13 10.68
CA MET A 668 11.60 -30.08 10.35
C MET A 668 11.38 -29.75 8.87
N GLY A 669 12.06 -28.75 8.31
CA GLY A 669 12.09 -28.50 6.86
C GLY A 669 10.75 -28.08 6.21
N GLU A 670 9.74 -27.73 7.00
CA GLU A 670 8.34 -27.54 6.55
C GLU A 670 8.07 -26.13 5.98
N CYS A 671 8.83 -25.75 4.95
CA CYS A 671 8.79 -24.42 4.33
C CYS A 671 7.40 -23.97 3.85
N GLY A 672 6.59 -24.91 3.35
CA GLY A 672 5.30 -24.63 2.72
C GLY A 672 4.16 -24.32 3.69
N PHE A 673 4.26 -24.79 4.95
CA PHE A 673 3.23 -24.58 5.97
C PHE A 673 3.26 -23.18 6.60
N ARG A 674 4.36 -22.44 6.40
CA ARG A 674 4.50 -21.05 6.84
C ARG A 674 4.23 -20.85 8.34
N GLY A 675 4.74 -21.73 9.19
CA GLY A 675 4.70 -21.56 10.65
C GLY A 675 5.90 -20.77 11.17
N GLY A 676 5.68 -19.88 12.14
CA GLY A 676 6.73 -19.08 12.77
C GLY A 676 6.27 -18.45 14.09
N TYR A 677 7.21 -17.93 14.87
CA TYR A 677 6.90 -17.04 16.00
C TYR A 677 7.96 -15.96 16.15
N MET A 678 7.60 -14.90 16.86
CA MET A 678 8.55 -14.01 17.51
C MET A 678 8.25 -13.89 19.00
N GLU A 679 9.30 -13.85 19.81
CA GLU A 679 9.24 -13.42 21.20
C GLU A 679 9.74 -11.97 21.27
N VAL A 680 8.95 -11.07 21.85
CA VAL A 680 9.30 -9.65 21.98
C VAL A 680 9.32 -9.26 23.45
N ILE A 681 10.48 -8.82 23.95
CA ILE A 681 10.69 -8.44 25.35
C ILE A 681 11.09 -6.97 25.48
N ASN A 682 10.80 -6.39 26.64
CA ASN A 682 11.07 -4.99 27.02
C ASN A 682 10.46 -3.93 26.10
N LEU A 683 9.48 -4.30 25.27
CA LEU A 683 8.76 -3.35 24.43
C LEU A 683 7.90 -2.42 25.28
N ASP A 684 7.93 -1.11 24.98
CA ASP A 684 7.04 -0.14 25.59
C ASP A 684 5.56 -0.61 25.52
N PRO A 685 4.78 -0.57 26.63
CA PRO A 685 3.42 -1.09 26.64
C PRO A 685 2.47 -0.46 25.61
N ALA A 686 2.61 0.84 25.33
CA ALA A 686 1.80 1.52 24.32
C ALA A 686 2.20 1.08 22.90
N VAL A 687 3.49 0.84 22.68
CA VAL A 687 3.99 0.25 21.43
C VAL A 687 3.55 -1.22 21.28
N LYS A 688 3.54 -2.02 22.35
CA LYS A 688 3.00 -3.39 22.37
C LYS A 688 1.52 -3.42 21.99
N ALA A 689 0.73 -2.42 22.41
CA ALA A 689 -0.66 -2.27 21.97
C ALA A 689 -0.77 -1.97 20.45
N GLN A 690 0.14 -1.17 19.88
CA GLN A 690 0.18 -0.93 18.44
C GLN A 690 0.62 -2.18 17.66
N LEU A 691 1.55 -2.98 18.21
CA LEU A 691 1.92 -4.27 17.64
C LEU A 691 0.69 -5.21 17.58
N LEU A 692 -0.07 -5.29 18.68
CA LEU A 692 -1.30 -6.09 18.72
C LEU A 692 -2.32 -5.61 17.67
N LYS A 693 -2.50 -4.28 17.54
CA LYS A 693 -3.33 -3.69 16.49
C LYS A 693 -2.84 -4.08 15.09
N LEU A 694 -1.54 -3.99 14.83
CA LEU A 694 -0.93 -4.30 13.53
C LEU A 694 -1.09 -5.78 13.15
N VAL A 695 -0.99 -6.71 14.10
CA VAL A 695 -1.24 -8.13 13.80
C VAL A 695 -2.74 -8.43 13.65
N SER A 696 -3.61 -7.67 14.34
CA SER A 696 -5.07 -7.88 14.28
C SER A 696 -5.70 -7.53 12.94
N VAL A 697 -5.15 -6.55 12.20
CA VAL A 697 -5.66 -6.20 10.86
C VAL A 697 -5.48 -7.33 9.84
N ARG A 698 -4.66 -8.33 10.15
CA ARG A 698 -4.46 -9.54 9.34
C ARG A 698 -5.23 -10.76 9.86
N LEU A 699 -6.09 -10.56 10.86
CA LEU A 699 -6.85 -11.59 11.56
C LEU A 699 -5.95 -12.50 12.41
N CYS A 700 -5.29 -13.49 11.80
CA CYS A 700 -4.31 -14.39 12.43
C CYS A 700 -3.46 -15.12 11.36
N PRO A 701 -2.29 -15.68 11.71
CA PRO A 701 -1.59 -16.60 10.82
C PRO A 701 -2.43 -17.85 10.49
N PRO A 702 -2.21 -18.56 9.38
CA PRO A 702 -2.90 -19.82 9.12
C PRO A 702 -2.70 -20.84 10.24
N VAL A 703 -3.79 -21.38 10.78
CA VAL A 703 -3.77 -22.32 11.91
C VAL A 703 -2.94 -23.58 11.63
N PRO A 704 -2.89 -24.17 10.42
CA PRO A 704 -1.98 -25.30 10.15
C PRO A 704 -0.50 -24.98 10.44
N GLY A 705 -0.04 -23.75 10.16
CA GLY A 705 1.31 -23.30 10.49
C GLY A 705 1.52 -23.12 11.99
N GLN A 706 0.48 -22.71 12.72
CA GLN A 706 0.49 -22.60 14.19
C GLN A 706 0.52 -23.99 14.84
N ALA A 707 -0.31 -24.92 14.35
CA ALA A 707 -0.34 -26.32 14.77
C ALA A 707 1.02 -26.98 14.57
N LEU A 708 1.67 -26.74 13.42
CA LEU A 708 3.01 -27.26 13.18
C LEU A 708 4.05 -26.62 14.13
N MET A 709 3.93 -25.33 14.44
CA MET A 709 4.81 -24.69 15.41
C MET A 709 4.69 -25.34 16.78
N ASP A 710 3.46 -25.68 17.23
CA ASP A 710 3.23 -26.45 18.46
C ASP A 710 4.06 -27.73 18.50
N LEU A 711 4.09 -28.48 17.39
CA LEU A 711 4.79 -29.77 17.30
C LEU A 711 6.31 -29.61 17.24
N VAL A 712 6.81 -28.52 16.67
CA VAL A 712 8.25 -28.21 16.66
C VAL A 712 8.75 -27.88 18.07
N VAL A 713 7.96 -27.13 18.84
CA VAL A 713 8.35 -26.69 20.20
C VAL A 713 7.94 -27.69 21.30
N ASN A 714 7.02 -28.60 20.98
CA ASN A 714 6.53 -29.67 21.84
C ASN A 714 6.58 -31.03 21.12
N PRO A 715 7.79 -31.53 20.77
CA PRO A 715 7.95 -32.82 20.12
C PRO A 715 7.54 -33.97 21.05
N PRO A 716 7.41 -35.21 20.52
CA PRO A 716 7.23 -36.39 21.36
C PRO A 716 8.30 -36.47 22.45
N GLN A 717 7.91 -36.87 23.65
CA GLN A 717 8.76 -36.99 24.83
C GLN A 717 9.14 -38.45 25.08
N GLU A 718 10.20 -38.68 25.86
CA GLU A 718 10.59 -40.03 26.26
C GLU A 718 9.43 -40.76 26.97
N GLY A 719 9.15 -41.99 26.53
CA GLY A 719 7.99 -42.77 26.96
C GLY A 719 6.73 -42.64 26.08
N GLU A 720 6.67 -41.65 25.18
CA GLU A 720 5.56 -41.55 24.21
C GLU A 720 5.78 -42.47 22.99
N PRO A 721 4.71 -43.05 22.39
CA PRO A 721 4.80 -44.02 21.30
C PRO A 721 5.60 -43.54 20.07
N SER A 722 5.49 -42.26 19.71
CA SER A 722 6.15 -41.70 18.52
C SER A 722 7.61 -41.28 18.77
N HIS A 723 8.05 -41.20 20.03
CA HIS A 723 9.38 -40.67 20.37
C HIS A 723 10.55 -41.44 19.76
N PRO A 724 10.61 -42.79 19.80
CA PRO A 724 11.73 -43.53 19.20
C PRO A 724 11.89 -43.26 17.71
N GLN A 725 10.77 -43.21 16.97
CA GLN A 725 10.79 -42.91 15.53
C GLN A 725 11.17 -41.46 15.27
N PHE A 726 10.59 -40.51 16.01
CA PHE A 726 10.88 -39.09 15.87
C PHE A 726 12.38 -38.79 16.09
N ILE A 727 12.98 -39.32 17.14
CA ILE A 727 14.42 -39.14 17.41
C ILE A 727 15.28 -39.77 16.31
N LYS A 728 14.90 -40.94 15.81
CA LYS A 728 15.60 -41.60 14.70
C LYS A 728 15.57 -40.74 13.44
N GLU A 729 14.40 -40.23 13.05
CA GLU A 729 14.23 -39.36 11.88
C GLU A 729 15.00 -38.04 12.04
N ARG A 730 14.83 -37.36 13.18
CA ARG A 730 15.53 -36.10 13.50
C ARG A 730 17.04 -36.27 13.43
N THR A 731 17.57 -37.29 14.10
CA THR A 731 19.02 -37.55 14.15
C THR A 731 19.54 -37.88 12.75
N ALA A 732 18.85 -38.71 11.98
CA ALA A 732 19.26 -39.04 10.62
C ALA A 732 19.35 -37.79 9.71
N VAL A 733 18.37 -36.88 9.80
CA VAL A 733 18.38 -35.64 9.02
C VAL A 733 19.54 -34.73 9.43
N LEU A 734 19.73 -34.50 10.73
CA LEU A 734 20.81 -33.64 11.22
C LEU A 734 22.20 -34.21 10.90
N SER A 735 22.40 -35.51 11.09
CA SER A 735 23.67 -36.17 10.73
C SER A 735 23.96 -36.07 9.23
N SER A 736 22.95 -36.28 8.37
CA SER A 736 23.09 -36.13 6.92
C SER A 736 23.41 -34.68 6.51
N LEU A 737 22.82 -33.69 7.17
CA LEU A 737 23.15 -32.27 6.91
C LEU A 737 24.59 -31.94 7.35
N ALA A 738 25.03 -32.43 8.51
CA ALA A 738 26.39 -32.23 9.01
C ALA A 738 27.44 -32.88 8.11
N GLU A 739 27.18 -34.09 7.61
CA GLU A 739 28.05 -34.78 6.65
C GLU A 739 28.18 -34.00 5.34
N ARG A 740 27.05 -33.54 4.78
CA ARG A 740 27.04 -32.73 3.56
C ARG A 740 27.72 -31.39 3.74
N ALA A 741 27.58 -30.74 4.91
CA ALA A 741 28.28 -29.51 5.24
C ALA A 741 29.81 -29.69 5.17
N ARG A 742 30.34 -30.75 5.80
CA ARG A 742 31.76 -31.10 5.74
C ARG A 742 32.24 -31.44 4.34
N LEU A 743 31.45 -32.21 3.60
CA LEU A 743 31.77 -32.60 2.22
C LEU A 743 31.89 -31.38 1.30
N VAL A 744 30.92 -30.45 1.40
CA VAL A 744 30.92 -29.21 0.62
C VAL A 744 32.13 -28.35 0.93
N GLU A 745 32.42 -28.13 2.21
CA GLU A 745 33.60 -27.36 2.65
C GLU A 745 34.90 -27.97 2.12
N GLN A 746 35.09 -29.28 2.29
CA GLN A 746 36.30 -29.98 1.85
C GLN A 746 36.49 -29.93 0.33
N LEU A 747 35.42 -30.21 -0.43
CA LEU A 747 35.50 -30.26 -1.88
C LEU A 747 35.68 -28.88 -2.50
N LEU A 748 35.01 -27.85 -2.00
CA LEU A 748 35.19 -26.48 -2.50
C LEU A 748 36.61 -25.96 -2.25
N ASN A 749 37.15 -26.17 -1.04
CA ASN A 749 38.53 -25.80 -0.71
C ASN A 749 39.59 -26.62 -1.47
N SER A 750 39.20 -27.72 -2.12
CA SER A 750 40.08 -28.50 -3.02
C SER A 750 40.20 -27.91 -4.44
N ILE A 751 39.38 -26.91 -4.78
CA ILE A 751 39.36 -26.27 -6.10
C ILE A 751 40.31 -25.05 -6.07
N PRO A 752 41.42 -25.05 -6.83
CA PRO A 752 42.29 -23.88 -6.91
C PRO A 752 41.52 -22.64 -7.35
N GLY A 753 41.65 -21.54 -6.62
CA GLY A 753 40.93 -20.30 -6.89
C GLY A 753 39.55 -20.20 -6.22
N ILE A 754 39.15 -21.16 -5.38
CA ILE A 754 37.97 -21.08 -4.53
C ILE A 754 38.38 -21.28 -3.06
N SER A 755 37.97 -20.37 -2.18
CA SER A 755 38.01 -20.54 -0.73
C SER A 755 36.60 -20.61 -0.14
N CYS A 756 36.44 -21.40 0.92
CA CYS A 756 35.20 -21.55 1.66
C CYS A 756 35.50 -21.63 3.17
N ASN A 757 34.88 -20.73 3.95
CA ASN A 757 34.91 -20.82 5.41
C ASN A 757 34.18 -22.07 5.92
N PRO A 758 34.47 -22.51 7.16
CA PRO A 758 33.78 -23.64 7.78
C PRO A 758 32.27 -23.43 7.86
N VAL A 759 31.51 -24.46 7.49
CA VAL A 759 30.03 -24.42 7.57
C VAL A 759 29.60 -24.88 8.96
N GLN A 760 29.59 -23.94 9.91
CA GLN A 760 29.32 -24.23 11.32
C GLN A 760 27.87 -24.60 11.61
N GLY A 761 26.92 -24.13 10.78
CA GLY A 761 25.50 -24.38 10.94
C GLY A 761 24.65 -24.01 9.71
N ALA A 762 23.36 -23.79 9.94
CA ALA A 762 22.35 -23.43 8.93
C ALA A 762 22.13 -24.48 7.81
N MET A 763 21.48 -24.12 6.70
CA MET A 763 21.28 -25.01 5.53
C MET A 763 21.88 -24.46 4.24
N SER A 764 22.41 -23.25 4.30
CA SER A 764 23.16 -22.62 3.22
C SER A 764 24.63 -22.87 3.51
N ALA A 765 25.36 -23.39 2.54
CA ALA A 765 26.78 -23.63 2.67
C ALA A 765 27.52 -22.78 1.66
N ALA A 766 28.58 -22.16 2.18
CA ALA A 766 29.64 -21.52 1.43
C ALA A 766 29.21 -20.25 0.68
N LEU A 767 29.49 -19.10 1.29
CA LEU A 767 30.06 -18.03 0.48
C LEU A 767 31.41 -18.54 -0.01
N CYS A 768 31.43 -18.97 -1.25
CA CYS A 768 32.68 -19.30 -1.93
C CYS A 768 33.24 -18.02 -2.53
N CYS A 769 34.53 -17.74 -2.33
CA CYS A 769 35.19 -16.64 -3.01
C CYS A 769 35.94 -17.16 -4.24
N PRO A 770 35.34 -17.18 -5.45
CA PRO A 770 36.09 -17.46 -6.67
C PRO A 770 37.02 -16.27 -6.99
N THR A 771 38.28 -16.55 -7.29
CA THR A 771 39.17 -15.55 -7.86
C THR A 771 38.70 -15.20 -9.27
N ILE A 772 38.08 -14.02 -9.43
CA ILE A 772 37.62 -13.50 -10.72
C ILE A 772 38.45 -12.26 -11.06
N SER A 773 39.21 -12.31 -12.16
CA SER A 773 39.94 -11.16 -12.68
C SER A 773 38.97 -10.23 -13.43
N HIS A 774 38.52 -9.16 -12.78
CA HIS A 774 37.55 -8.23 -13.37
C HIS A 774 38.04 -7.62 -14.71
N SER A 775 39.34 -7.37 -14.84
CA SER A 775 39.94 -6.80 -16.06
C SER A 775 39.97 -7.76 -17.25
N ALA A 776 39.88 -9.06 -17.00
CA ALA A 776 39.93 -10.11 -18.02
C ALA A 776 38.54 -10.53 -18.52
N LEU A 777 37.46 -10.03 -17.89
CA LEU A 777 36.10 -10.33 -18.33
C LEU A 777 35.76 -9.69 -19.68
N PRO A 778 34.96 -10.36 -20.51
CA PRO A 778 34.66 -9.90 -21.87
C PRO A 778 33.76 -8.66 -21.87
N LEU A 779 33.73 -7.94 -22.99
CA LEU A 779 32.89 -6.73 -23.17
C LEU A 779 31.41 -6.99 -22.85
N GLN A 780 30.91 -8.19 -23.13
CA GLN A 780 29.55 -8.63 -22.87
C GLN A 780 29.21 -8.74 -21.37
N ALA A 781 30.22 -8.80 -20.50
CA ALA A 781 30.04 -8.74 -19.04
C ALA A 781 29.89 -7.29 -18.54
N ARG A 782 30.14 -6.26 -19.38
CA ARG A 782 30.03 -4.86 -18.98
C ARG A 782 28.57 -4.51 -18.63
N GLY A 783 28.36 -4.03 -17.41
CA GLY A 783 27.03 -3.71 -16.87
C GLY A 783 26.43 -4.78 -15.97
N GLN A 784 27.12 -5.91 -15.74
CA GLN A 784 26.76 -6.92 -14.76
C GLN A 784 27.82 -7.05 -13.66
N ALA A 785 27.42 -7.46 -12.47
CA ALA A 785 28.37 -7.83 -11.42
C ALA A 785 29.18 -9.08 -11.86
N PRO A 786 30.49 -9.16 -11.55
CA PRO A 786 31.33 -10.29 -11.98
C PRO A 786 30.83 -11.67 -11.53
N ASP A 787 30.31 -11.75 -10.30
CA ASP A 787 29.73 -12.98 -9.75
C ASP A 787 28.40 -13.36 -10.40
N MET A 788 27.58 -12.39 -10.82
CA MET A 788 26.37 -12.61 -11.62
C MET A 788 26.75 -13.24 -12.96
N PHE A 789 27.76 -12.70 -13.64
CA PHE A 789 28.25 -13.26 -14.91
C PHE A 789 28.77 -14.68 -14.72
N TYR A 790 29.59 -14.93 -13.68
CA TYR A 790 30.08 -16.26 -13.33
C TYR A 790 28.94 -17.26 -13.10
N CYS A 791 27.95 -16.90 -12.27
CA CYS A 791 26.81 -17.78 -11.96
C CYS A 791 25.91 -18.05 -13.17
N LEU A 792 25.72 -17.05 -14.05
CA LEU A 792 24.92 -17.21 -15.26
C LEU A 792 25.62 -18.15 -16.27
N ARG A 793 26.94 -18.01 -16.46
CA ARG A 793 27.73 -18.92 -17.30
C ARG A 793 27.74 -20.34 -16.74
N LEU A 794 27.91 -20.49 -15.42
CA LEU A 794 27.82 -21.79 -14.76
C LEU A 794 26.47 -22.46 -15.06
N LEU A 795 25.36 -21.71 -14.92
CA LEU A 795 24.03 -22.22 -15.20
C LEU A 795 23.86 -22.65 -16.66
N GLU A 796 24.26 -21.82 -17.62
CA GLU A 796 24.15 -22.09 -19.06
C GLU A 796 25.01 -23.25 -19.55
N GLU A 797 26.13 -23.53 -18.89
CA GLU A 797 27.05 -24.59 -19.29
C GLU A 797 26.82 -25.91 -18.56
N THR A 798 26.35 -25.87 -17.31
CA THR A 798 26.30 -27.05 -16.43
C THR A 798 24.90 -27.42 -15.93
N GLY A 799 23.95 -26.49 -16.02
CA GLY A 799 22.62 -26.61 -15.41
C GLY A 799 22.61 -26.32 -13.91
N ILE A 800 23.72 -25.92 -13.30
CA ILE A 800 23.80 -25.65 -11.86
C ILE A 800 23.32 -24.23 -11.56
N CYS A 801 22.26 -24.09 -10.76
CA CYS A 801 21.71 -22.81 -10.34
C CYS A 801 22.21 -22.45 -8.94
N LEU A 802 23.08 -21.44 -8.86
CA LEU A 802 23.58 -20.81 -7.63
C LEU A 802 23.02 -19.38 -7.48
N VAL A 803 23.31 -18.72 -6.35
CA VAL A 803 22.97 -17.29 -6.17
C VAL A 803 24.26 -16.49 -6.02
N PRO A 804 24.47 -15.42 -6.81
CA PRO A 804 25.69 -14.61 -6.75
C PRO A 804 25.75 -13.78 -5.46
N GLY A 805 26.97 -13.49 -5.01
CA GLY A 805 27.30 -12.74 -3.79
C GLY A 805 26.75 -11.31 -3.81
N SER A 806 26.73 -10.68 -4.98
CA SER A 806 26.09 -9.39 -5.23
C SER A 806 24.62 -9.35 -4.80
N GLY A 807 23.93 -10.50 -4.80
CA GLY A 807 22.57 -10.63 -4.30
C GLY A 807 22.42 -10.57 -2.77
N PHE A 808 23.51 -10.74 -2.03
CA PHE A 808 23.58 -10.71 -0.57
C PHE A 808 24.36 -9.48 -0.05
N GLY A 809 25.01 -8.73 -0.95
CA GLY A 809 26.05 -7.78 -0.60
C GLY A 809 27.35 -8.47 -0.19
N GLN A 810 28.47 -7.81 -0.48
CA GLN A 810 29.82 -8.26 -0.13
C GLN A 810 30.75 -7.05 -0.04
N LYS A 811 31.98 -7.26 0.41
CA LYS A 811 33.00 -6.21 0.44
C LYS A 811 33.44 -5.86 -0.99
N ASP A 812 33.71 -4.60 -1.26
CA ASP A 812 34.18 -4.19 -2.58
C ASP A 812 35.49 -4.92 -2.94
N GLY A 813 35.55 -5.42 -4.17
CA GLY A 813 36.68 -6.21 -4.66
C GLY A 813 36.66 -7.69 -4.28
N THR A 814 35.69 -8.15 -3.48
CA THR A 814 35.44 -9.58 -3.26
C THR A 814 34.22 -10.04 -4.04
N TYR A 815 34.19 -11.31 -4.43
CA TYR A 815 33.12 -11.89 -5.23
C TYR A 815 32.76 -13.24 -4.66
N HIS A 816 31.46 -13.52 -4.57
CA HIS A 816 31.02 -14.77 -4.00
C HIS A 816 29.88 -15.42 -4.77
N PHE A 817 29.57 -16.66 -4.41
CA PHE A 817 28.27 -17.26 -4.66
C PHE A 817 27.84 -18.07 -3.43
N ARG A 818 26.53 -18.27 -3.27
CA ARG A 818 25.96 -19.11 -2.22
C ARG A 818 25.37 -20.38 -2.81
N MET A 819 25.70 -21.51 -2.20
CA MET A 819 25.14 -22.83 -2.46
C MET A 819 24.33 -23.36 -1.25
N THR A 820 23.51 -24.39 -1.45
CA THR A 820 22.87 -25.12 -0.35
C THR A 820 23.50 -26.51 -0.17
N ILE A 821 23.50 -27.03 1.06
CA ILE A 821 23.87 -28.43 1.38
C ILE A 821 22.70 -29.40 1.26
N LEU A 822 21.57 -28.92 0.76
CA LEU A 822 20.33 -29.67 0.71
C LEU A 822 20.25 -30.77 -0.36
N PRO A 823 20.95 -30.68 -1.51
CA PRO A 823 20.98 -31.81 -2.45
C PRO A 823 21.43 -33.11 -1.76
N PRO A 824 20.90 -34.27 -2.14
CA PRO A 824 21.42 -35.56 -1.68
C PRO A 824 22.91 -35.70 -1.98
N THR A 825 23.64 -36.46 -1.16
CA THR A 825 25.11 -36.57 -1.25
C THR A 825 25.59 -36.93 -2.65
N GLU A 826 24.93 -37.87 -3.33
CA GLU A 826 25.29 -38.32 -4.67
C GLU A 826 25.11 -37.20 -5.72
N LYS A 827 24.05 -36.39 -5.57
CA LYS A 827 23.84 -35.21 -6.44
C LYS A 827 24.83 -34.10 -6.13
N LEU A 828 25.23 -33.96 -4.87
CA LEU A 828 26.16 -32.94 -4.40
C LEU A 828 27.58 -33.19 -4.95
N GLU A 829 28.03 -34.45 -4.95
CA GLU A 829 29.30 -34.84 -5.59
C GLU A 829 29.33 -34.51 -7.08
N VAL A 830 28.26 -34.84 -7.81
CA VAL A 830 28.14 -34.51 -9.25
C VAL A 830 28.14 -33.00 -9.47
N LEU A 831 27.39 -32.25 -8.66
CA LEU A 831 27.36 -30.79 -8.71
C LEU A 831 28.78 -30.22 -8.52
N LEU A 832 29.49 -30.67 -7.48
CA LEU A 832 30.81 -30.17 -7.12
C LEU A 832 31.87 -30.52 -8.18
N SER A 833 31.80 -31.73 -8.77
CA SER A 833 32.68 -32.11 -9.88
C SER A 833 32.48 -31.21 -11.09
N LYS A 834 31.23 -30.98 -11.51
CA LYS A 834 30.90 -30.08 -12.62
C LYS A 834 31.29 -28.63 -12.34
N LEU A 835 31.10 -28.17 -11.11
CA LEU A 835 31.52 -26.83 -10.67
C LEU A 835 33.04 -26.67 -10.78
N LYS A 836 33.81 -27.69 -10.36
CA LYS A 836 35.28 -27.71 -10.48
C LYS A 836 35.73 -27.63 -11.94
N GLU A 837 35.18 -28.48 -12.80
CA GLU A 837 35.50 -28.50 -14.24
C GLU A 837 35.13 -27.18 -14.91
N PHE A 838 33.97 -26.60 -14.59
CA PHE A 838 33.58 -25.28 -15.06
C PHE A 838 34.54 -24.20 -14.57
N HIS A 839 34.84 -24.16 -13.28
CA HIS A 839 35.70 -23.14 -12.68
C HIS A 839 37.08 -23.13 -13.34
N GLN A 840 37.71 -24.30 -13.51
CA GLN A 840 39.01 -24.42 -14.16
C GLN A 840 39.01 -23.89 -15.60
N ARG A 841 37.98 -24.23 -16.38
CA ARG A 841 37.80 -23.70 -17.75
C ARG A 841 37.58 -22.19 -17.74
N PHE A 842 36.69 -21.70 -16.88
CA PHE A 842 36.38 -20.29 -16.74
C PHE A 842 37.62 -19.46 -16.37
N THR A 843 38.40 -19.93 -15.39
CA THR A 843 39.65 -19.27 -15.02
C THR A 843 40.64 -19.31 -16.16
N HIS A 844 40.80 -20.42 -16.88
CA HIS A 844 41.72 -20.48 -18.02
C HIS A 844 41.32 -19.53 -19.16
N GLU A 845 40.02 -19.32 -19.39
CA GLU A 845 39.49 -18.40 -20.40
C GLU A 845 39.68 -16.92 -20.02
N TYR A 846 39.65 -16.59 -18.73
CA TYR A 846 39.61 -15.22 -18.21
C TYR A 846 40.69 -14.92 -17.13
N SER A 847 41.85 -15.58 -17.16
CA SER A 847 42.98 -15.32 -16.25
C SER A 847 44.06 -14.44 -16.86
#